data_AF-A0A1A2ZDY2-F1
#
_entry.id   AF-A0A1A2ZDY2-F1
#
_cell.length_a   1.000
_cell.length_b   1.000
_cell.length_c   1.000
_cell.angle_alpha   90.00
_cell.angle_beta   90.00
_cell.angle_gamma   90.00
#
_symmetry.space_group_name_H-M   'P 1'
#
loop_
_entity.id
_entity.type
_entity.pdbx_description
1 polymer ?
#
loop_
_entity_poly.entity_id
_entity_poly.type
_entity_poly.pdbx_seq_one_letter_code
_entity_poly.pdbx_strand_id
1 'polypeptide(L)'
;MARGFQGVMLRTFGARDHTATVIETVRIAPHFVRVRMQSPTLFDEVEAEPAAWLRFWFPDPDGSSTEFQRAYTISEADVAAGRFAVDVVLHEPAGPASSWARTVQPGATIAVMSLMGSSRFDAPDEQPAGYLLIGDSASIPGINGIVGTVPDGVPIEVYLEQHDDNDTLIPLAKHPRLRVHWVARHDEKSLAAAIESRDWSNWYAWATPEATTLKHVRTRLRDEFGFPKSEVHAQAYWSAGRAMGTTRGDQPETAETPVPQPEPSIPSPAPRGSWRAQGAGRLLAPLRSALILSGVLQAVITLVQLAPFVLLVELARLLVSGAGEQRLWTLGVAAVSLLGLGTVLGAALTLWLHVLDARFAGELRSRLMTKLSRLPLGWFTTRGSGSIKQLVQDDTLALHYLVTHAIPDAVAAVVAPVAVLIYLFVVDWRVALVLFVPVLVYLVLTSSITIQSGPRIPQSQRWAERMSGEAGAYLEGQPVIRVFGGAAASSFRRRLDEYVAFLAAWQRPLAGKKTLMDLATRPSTFLWLIAAAGTLLIAGGRMDPVDLLPFLLLGTTFGARLLGIAYGLGGIRAGMLAARRLQNAFDEPELEVRRLGGPHGDPPATVVFDRVGFGYRPGVPVIRDVSLTLRPGTVTALVGPSGSGKSTLAALLARFHDVEQGAIRIGGQDIRSLSADELYARVGFVLQETQLVHGTVAQNIALAVPDATAAQIEAAAREAQIHDRIMRLPQGYDTMLGAGSGLSGGERQRLTIARAILADTPVLILDEATAFADPESEYLVQQALNRLTRERTVLVIAHRLHTITRADQIVVLDEGRIAERGTHDELLAADGRYRRLWDTGHGSAVPAAAAGESVR
;
A
#
# COMPACT_ATOMS: atom_id res chain seq x y z
N MET A 1 -26.20 -25.64 -18.93
CA MET A 1 -26.37 -25.40 -17.48
C MET A 1 -26.21 -26.67 -16.65
N ALA A 2 -25.31 -26.66 -15.66
CA ALA A 2 -25.12 -27.76 -14.71
C ALA A 2 -26.39 -28.08 -13.89
N ARG A 3 -26.75 -29.37 -13.81
CA ARG A 3 -27.75 -29.88 -12.86
C ARG A 3 -27.02 -30.42 -11.62
N GLY A 4 -27.55 -30.14 -10.44
CA GLY A 4 -26.97 -30.56 -9.15
C GLY A 4 -26.58 -29.39 -8.23
N PHE A 5 -26.20 -29.71 -6.99
CA PHE A 5 -25.94 -28.75 -5.90
C PHE A 5 -24.90 -27.68 -6.26
N GLN A 6 -23.84 -28.04 -6.99
CA GLN A 6 -22.79 -27.12 -7.42
C GLN A 6 -23.29 -26.09 -8.46
N GLY A 7 -24.16 -26.50 -9.39
CA GLY A 7 -24.80 -25.62 -10.36
C GLY A 7 -25.93 -24.76 -9.77
N VAL A 8 -26.52 -25.18 -8.65
CA VAL A 8 -27.42 -24.35 -7.84
C VAL A 8 -26.61 -23.32 -7.07
N MET A 9 -25.53 -23.72 -6.39
CA MET A 9 -24.63 -22.79 -5.70
C MET A 9 -24.07 -21.71 -6.63
N LEU A 10 -23.53 -22.08 -7.80
CA LEU A 10 -22.99 -21.10 -8.77
C LEU A 10 -24.04 -20.09 -9.23
N ARG A 11 -25.30 -20.51 -9.40
CA ARG A 11 -26.43 -19.61 -9.70
C ARG A 11 -26.81 -18.73 -8.51
N THR A 12 -26.81 -19.28 -7.29
CA THR A 12 -27.05 -18.52 -6.05
C THR A 12 -25.96 -17.47 -5.79
N PHE A 13 -24.73 -17.71 -6.27
CA PHE A 13 -23.62 -16.75 -6.24
C PHE A 13 -23.55 -15.84 -7.49
N GLY A 14 -24.52 -15.89 -8.40
CA GLY A 14 -24.67 -14.93 -9.49
C GLY A 14 -23.94 -15.27 -10.81
N ALA A 15 -23.36 -16.46 -10.98
CA ALA A 15 -22.73 -16.85 -12.25
C ALA A 15 -23.78 -17.07 -13.35
N ARG A 16 -23.59 -16.43 -14.52
CA ARG A 16 -24.43 -16.57 -15.72
C ARG A 16 -23.62 -17.10 -16.89
N ASP A 17 -24.27 -17.93 -17.71
CA ASP A 17 -23.74 -18.35 -19.01
C ASP A 17 -24.02 -17.22 -20.02
N HIS A 18 -22.98 -16.73 -20.69
CA HIS A 18 -23.07 -15.82 -21.82
C HIS A 18 -22.76 -16.57 -23.10
N THR A 19 -23.33 -16.10 -24.21
CA THR A 19 -23.01 -16.62 -25.54
C THR A 19 -21.94 -15.72 -26.16
N ALA A 20 -20.78 -16.30 -26.49
CA ALA A 20 -19.74 -15.61 -27.25
C ALA A 20 -19.78 -16.09 -28.70
N THR A 21 -19.84 -15.16 -29.65
CA THR A 21 -19.79 -15.44 -31.09
C THR A 21 -18.40 -15.16 -31.62
N VAL A 22 -17.78 -16.12 -32.30
CA VAL A 22 -16.46 -15.97 -32.92
C VAL A 22 -16.54 -15.01 -34.09
N ILE A 23 -15.71 -13.96 -34.06
CA ILE A 23 -15.55 -12.99 -35.15
C ILE A 23 -14.48 -13.49 -36.11
N GLU A 24 -13.32 -13.87 -35.58
CA GLU A 24 -12.18 -14.32 -36.39
C GLU A 24 -11.20 -15.15 -35.56
N THR A 25 -10.32 -15.86 -36.26
CA THR A 25 -9.25 -16.67 -35.67
C THR A 25 -7.94 -16.29 -36.33
N VAL A 26 -6.95 -15.88 -35.54
CA VAL A 26 -5.65 -15.38 -36.00
C VAL A 26 -4.56 -16.30 -35.48
N ARG A 27 -3.75 -16.86 -36.36
CA ARG A 27 -2.59 -17.68 -35.97
C ARG A 27 -1.41 -16.78 -35.66
N ILE A 28 -0.97 -16.78 -34.41
CA ILE A 28 0.12 -15.93 -33.90
C ILE A 28 1.46 -16.67 -34.02
N ALA A 29 1.47 -17.97 -33.70
CA ALA A 29 2.59 -18.89 -33.89
C ALA A 29 2.05 -20.24 -34.41
N PRO A 30 2.90 -21.15 -34.95
CA PRO A 30 2.47 -22.44 -35.49
C PRO A 30 1.49 -23.22 -34.58
N HIS A 31 1.74 -23.20 -33.26
CA HIS A 31 0.97 -23.86 -32.21
C HIS A 31 0.29 -22.87 -31.24
N PHE A 32 0.06 -21.62 -31.65
CA PHE A 32 -0.60 -20.60 -30.81
C PHE A 32 -1.61 -19.78 -31.60
N VAL A 33 -2.88 -19.84 -31.21
CA VAL A 33 -4.01 -19.26 -31.96
C VAL A 33 -4.79 -18.30 -31.08
N ARG A 34 -5.04 -17.08 -31.59
CA ARG A 34 -5.92 -16.09 -30.98
C ARG A 34 -7.32 -16.21 -31.59
N VAL A 35 -8.34 -16.35 -30.74
CA VAL A 35 -9.75 -16.37 -31.15
C VAL A 35 -10.41 -15.10 -30.67
N ARG A 36 -10.85 -14.24 -31.60
CA ARG A 36 -11.60 -13.01 -31.30
C ARG A 36 -13.10 -13.30 -31.31
N MET A 37 -13.78 -12.81 -30.28
CA MET A 37 -15.19 -13.07 -30.02
C MET A 37 -15.93 -11.80 -29.64
N GLN A 38 -17.25 -11.82 -29.77
CA GLN A 38 -18.14 -10.78 -29.27
C GLN A 38 -19.21 -11.39 -28.36
N SER A 39 -19.48 -10.72 -27.24
CA SER A 39 -20.61 -11.02 -26.37
C SER A 39 -21.26 -9.72 -25.91
N PRO A 40 -22.56 -9.49 -26.22
CA PRO A 40 -23.25 -8.26 -25.83
C PRO A 40 -23.42 -8.09 -24.32
N THR A 41 -23.38 -9.18 -23.55
CA THR A 41 -23.75 -9.18 -22.12
C THR A 41 -22.60 -9.54 -21.19
N LEU A 42 -21.45 -9.97 -21.72
CA LEU A 42 -20.33 -10.46 -20.90
C LEU A 42 -19.79 -9.36 -19.97
N PHE A 43 -19.60 -8.15 -20.51
CA PHE A 43 -18.97 -7.05 -19.77
C PHE A 43 -19.95 -6.24 -18.89
N ASP A 44 -21.22 -6.63 -18.82
CA ASP A 44 -22.15 -6.09 -17.82
C ASP A 44 -21.76 -6.55 -16.40
N GLU A 45 -21.04 -7.68 -16.30
CA GLU A 45 -20.66 -8.33 -15.04
C GLU A 45 -19.14 -8.58 -14.92
N VAL A 46 -18.37 -8.43 -16.00
CA VAL A 46 -16.92 -8.71 -16.07
C VAL A 46 -16.14 -7.42 -16.28
N GLU A 47 -15.14 -7.16 -15.44
CA GLU A 47 -14.13 -6.13 -15.68
C GLU A 47 -12.91 -6.77 -16.38
N ALA A 48 -12.46 -6.16 -17.49
CA ALA A 48 -11.29 -6.62 -18.25
C ALA A 48 -9.97 -6.19 -17.57
N GLU A 49 -9.68 -6.79 -16.42
CA GLU A 49 -8.46 -6.51 -15.65
C GLU A 49 -7.25 -7.35 -16.13
N PRO A 50 -6.01 -6.97 -15.77
CA PRO A 50 -4.82 -7.78 -16.05
C PRO A 50 -4.95 -9.22 -15.56
N ALA A 51 -4.59 -10.18 -16.41
CA ALA A 51 -4.72 -11.61 -16.16
C ALA A 51 -6.16 -12.10 -15.85
N ALA A 52 -7.20 -11.31 -16.15
CA ALA A 52 -8.58 -11.75 -16.06
C ALA A 52 -8.83 -12.93 -17.01
N TRP A 53 -9.60 -13.92 -16.56
CA TRP A 53 -9.82 -15.15 -17.33
C TRP A 53 -11.29 -15.56 -17.35
N LEU A 54 -11.68 -16.26 -18.41
CA LEU A 54 -13.05 -16.71 -18.66
C LEU A 54 -13.08 -18.22 -18.74
N ARG A 55 -14.19 -18.84 -18.30
CA ARG A 55 -14.44 -20.26 -18.49
C ARG A 55 -15.27 -20.50 -19.74
N PHE A 56 -14.85 -21.45 -20.55
CA PHE A 56 -15.53 -21.87 -21.76
C PHE A 56 -15.90 -23.33 -21.67
N TRP A 57 -17.00 -23.69 -22.32
CA TRP A 57 -17.45 -25.07 -22.47
C TRP A 57 -17.20 -25.50 -23.91
N PHE A 58 -16.18 -26.33 -24.11
CA PHE A 58 -15.79 -26.82 -25.43
C PHE A 58 -16.52 -28.13 -25.75
N PRO A 59 -17.02 -28.31 -26.98
CA PRO A 59 -17.64 -29.57 -27.38
C PRO A 59 -16.63 -30.72 -27.44
N ASP A 60 -17.12 -31.94 -27.31
CA ASP A 60 -16.32 -33.15 -27.50
C ASP A 60 -15.85 -33.28 -28.97
N PRO A 61 -14.54 -33.41 -29.24
CA PRO A 61 -14.04 -33.65 -30.59
C PRO A 61 -14.56 -34.93 -31.22
N ASP A 62 -14.95 -35.94 -30.42
CA ASP A 62 -15.49 -37.21 -30.91
C ASP A 62 -17.02 -37.15 -31.18
N GLY A 63 -17.62 -35.96 -31.09
CA GLY A 63 -19.03 -35.72 -31.45
C GLY A 63 -20.06 -36.14 -30.39
N SER A 64 -19.63 -36.44 -29.16
CA SER A 64 -20.55 -36.71 -28.05
C SER A 64 -21.26 -35.44 -27.58
N SER A 65 -22.37 -35.58 -26.85
CA SER A 65 -23.06 -34.46 -26.20
C SER A 65 -22.33 -33.92 -24.95
N THR A 66 -21.10 -34.35 -24.71
CA THR A 66 -20.28 -33.96 -23.55
C THR A 66 -19.57 -32.65 -23.86
N GLU A 67 -19.58 -31.73 -22.90
CA GLU A 67 -18.82 -30.47 -22.99
C GLU A 67 -17.71 -30.46 -21.94
N PHE A 68 -16.55 -29.91 -22.30
CA PHE A 68 -15.35 -29.87 -21.49
C PHE A 68 -15.05 -28.43 -21.06
N GLN A 69 -14.99 -28.20 -19.75
CA GLN A 69 -14.70 -26.86 -19.22
C GLN A 69 -13.20 -26.54 -19.29
N ARG A 70 -12.85 -25.34 -19.76
CA ARG A 70 -11.50 -24.76 -19.64
C ARG A 70 -11.53 -23.28 -19.31
N ALA A 71 -10.46 -22.79 -18.72
CA ALA A 71 -10.27 -21.37 -18.44
C ALA A 71 -9.22 -20.79 -19.40
N TYR A 72 -9.48 -19.61 -19.96
CA TYR A 72 -8.53 -18.88 -20.79
C TYR A 72 -8.46 -17.42 -20.35
N THR A 73 -7.24 -16.89 -20.29
CA THR A 73 -7.00 -15.47 -20.01
C THR A 73 -7.45 -14.61 -21.20
N ILE A 74 -8.10 -13.48 -20.90
CA ILE A 74 -8.47 -12.47 -21.89
C ILE A 74 -7.18 -11.80 -22.39
N SER A 75 -6.91 -11.91 -23.69
CA SER A 75 -5.71 -11.33 -24.32
C SER A 75 -5.95 -9.93 -24.89
N GLU A 76 -7.18 -9.63 -25.31
CA GLU A 76 -7.63 -8.33 -25.81
C GLU A 76 -9.06 -8.07 -25.32
N ALA A 77 -9.40 -6.81 -25.03
CA ALA A 77 -10.77 -6.43 -24.68
C ALA A 77 -11.10 -5.02 -25.19
N ASP A 78 -12.24 -4.91 -25.85
CA ASP A 78 -12.96 -3.66 -26.13
C ASP A 78 -14.32 -3.76 -25.46
N VAL A 79 -14.36 -3.24 -24.22
CA VAL A 79 -15.51 -3.32 -23.33
C VAL A 79 -16.72 -2.60 -23.92
N ALA A 80 -16.52 -1.47 -24.61
CA ALA A 80 -17.61 -0.68 -25.19
C ALA A 80 -18.29 -1.41 -26.35
N ALA A 81 -17.53 -2.14 -27.16
CA ALA A 81 -18.06 -2.94 -28.27
C ALA A 81 -18.49 -4.37 -27.87
N GLY A 82 -18.23 -4.78 -26.62
CA GLY A 82 -18.45 -6.15 -26.16
C GLY A 82 -17.52 -7.18 -26.83
N ARG A 83 -16.37 -6.74 -27.34
CA ARG A 83 -15.42 -7.59 -28.09
C ARG A 83 -14.24 -7.99 -27.22
N PHE A 84 -13.76 -9.21 -27.37
CA PHE A 84 -12.62 -9.72 -26.62
C PHE A 84 -11.90 -10.84 -27.35
N ALA A 85 -10.68 -11.16 -26.93
CA ALA A 85 -9.91 -12.27 -27.48
C ALA A 85 -9.39 -13.18 -26.37
N VAL A 86 -9.20 -14.46 -26.70
CA VAL A 86 -8.46 -15.42 -25.89
C VAL A 86 -7.44 -16.13 -26.76
N ASP A 87 -6.32 -16.50 -26.14
CA ASP A 87 -5.23 -17.19 -26.84
C ASP A 87 -5.15 -18.65 -26.39
N VAL A 88 -5.11 -19.55 -27.36
CA VAL A 88 -5.15 -21.00 -27.16
C VAL A 88 -3.84 -21.60 -27.65
N VAL A 89 -3.10 -22.24 -26.74
CA VAL A 89 -1.96 -23.09 -27.08
C VAL A 89 -2.49 -24.40 -27.68
N LEU A 90 -1.93 -24.79 -28.81
CA LEU A 90 -2.26 -26.03 -29.50
C LEU A 90 -1.28 -27.12 -29.08
N HIS A 91 -1.79 -28.17 -28.43
CA HIS A 91 -0.97 -29.29 -27.96
C HIS A 91 -1.21 -30.55 -28.80
N GLU A 92 -0.28 -31.50 -28.71
CA GLU A 92 -0.44 -32.87 -29.19
C GLU A 92 -0.16 -33.88 -28.05
N PRO A 93 -1.07 -34.84 -27.80
CA PRO A 93 -2.37 -35.04 -28.46
C PRO A 93 -3.36 -33.89 -28.17
N ALA A 94 -4.18 -33.55 -29.17
CA ALA A 94 -5.08 -32.39 -29.09
C ALA A 94 -6.27 -32.68 -28.17
N GLY A 95 -6.40 -31.90 -27.09
CA GLY A 95 -7.61 -31.91 -26.25
C GLY A 95 -8.76 -31.10 -26.87
N PRO A 96 -9.97 -31.15 -26.30
CA PRO A 96 -11.19 -30.54 -26.85
C PRO A 96 -11.06 -29.07 -27.26
N ALA A 97 -10.41 -28.24 -26.44
CA ALA A 97 -10.20 -26.84 -26.74
C ALA A 97 -9.16 -26.60 -27.86
N SER A 98 -8.11 -27.43 -27.93
CA SER A 98 -7.13 -27.37 -29.02
C SER A 98 -7.74 -27.85 -30.34
N SER A 99 -8.52 -28.93 -30.31
CA SER A 99 -9.25 -29.43 -31.48
C SER A 99 -10.25 -28.40 -31.98
N TRP A 100 -11.04 -27.81 -31.09
CA TRP A 100 -11.99 -26.74 -31.42
C TRP A 100 -11.28 -25.52 -32.02
N ALA A 101 -10.21 -25.03 -31.40
CA ALA A 101 -9.48 -23.85 -31.86
C ALA A 101 -8.80 -24.05 -33.23
N ARG A 102 -8.48 -25.30 -33.61
CA ARG A 102 -7.91 -25.63 -34.93
C ARG A 102 -8.93 -25.51 -36.06
N THR A 103 -10.22 -25.71 -35.78
CA THR A 103 -11.26 -25.88 -36.82
C THR A 103 -12.36 -24.83 -36.76
N VAL A 104 -12.40 -23.99 -35.73
CA VAL A 104 -13.47 -22.99 -35.54
C VAL A 104 -13.48 -21.94 -36.65
N GLN A 105 -14.68 -21.59 -37.11
CA GLN A 105 -14.91 -20.58 -38.14
C GLN A 105 -15.69 -19.37 -37.59
N PRO A 106 -15.58 -18.18 -38.22
CA PRO A 106 -16.42 -17.03 -37.92
C PRO A 106 -17.91 -17.38 -37.88
N GLY A 107 -18.63 -16.86 -36.89
CA GLY A 107 -20.06 -17.12 -36.66
C GLY A 107 -20.36 -18.30 -35.73
N ALA A 108 -19.37 -19.13 -35.38
CA ALA A 108 -19.54 -20.17 -34.37
C ALA A 108 -19.81 -19.54 -32.99
N THR A 109 -20.65 -20.19 -32.18
CA THR A 109 -20.95 -19.75 -30.82
C THR A 109 -20.38 -20.72 -29.79
N ILE A 110 -19.97 -20.19 -28.64
CA ILE A 110 -19.51 -20.97 -27.49
C ILE A 110 -20.08 -20.38 -26.21
N ALA A 111 -20.44 -21.25 -25.26
CA ALA A 111 -20.84 -20.82 -23.94
C ALA A 111 -19.62 -20.36 -23.14
N VAL A 112 -19.66 -19.11 -22.69
CA VAL A 112 -18.63 -18.50 -21.85
C VAL A 112 -19.25 -18.08 -20.52
N MET A 113 -18.53 -18.31 -19.43
CA MET A 113 -18.95 -17.98 -18.08
C MET A 113 -17.79 -17.25 -17.38
N SER A 114 -18.11 -16.16 -16.69
CA SER A 114 -17.21 -15.59 -15.70
C SER A 114 -17.55 -16.15 -14.32
N LEU A 115 -16.54 -16.55 -13.55
CA LEU A 115 -16.72 -16.81 -12.13
C LEU A 115 -16.46 -15.54 -11.35
N MET A 116 -17.20 -15.29 -10.27
CA MET A 116 -16.80 -14.26 -9.32
C MET A 116 -15.41 -14.61 -8.75
N GLY A 117 -14.44 -13.68 -8.87
CA GLY A 117 -13.02 -13.92 -8.58
C GLY A 117 -12.18 -14.34 -9.80
N SER A 118 -12.67 -14.06 -11.02
CA SER A 118 -11.91 -14.21 -12.28
C SER A 118 -10.89 -13.10 -12.52
N SER A 119 -10.88 -12.04 -11.72
CA SER A 119 -9.74 -11.11 -11.60
C SER A 119 -8.65 -11.76 -10.76
N ARG A 120 -7.41 -11.72 -11.24
CA ARG A 120 -6.35 -12.55 -10.68
C ARG A 120 -5.10 -11.79 -10.34
N PHE A 121 -4.82 -10.69 -11.02
CA PHE A 121 -3.72 -9.80 -10.64
C PHE A 121 -4.24 -8.61 -9.83
N ASP A 122 -4.26 -8.77 -8.51
CA ASP A 122 -4.35 -7.65 -7.59
C ASP A 122 -2.95 -7.04 -7.45
N ALA A 123 -2.76 -5.84 -8.01
CA ALA A 123 -1.52 -5.10 -7.80
C ALA A 123 -1.30 -4.93 -6.27
N PRO A 124 -0.10 -5.25 -5.75
CA PRO A 124 0.20 -5.09 -4.33
C PRO A 124 -0.08 -3.65 -3.86
N ASP A 125 -0.65 -3.50 -2.65
CA ASP A 125 -0.99 -2.19 -2.05
C ASP A 125 0.26 -1.28 -1.92
N GLU A 126 1.43 -1.87 -1.65
CA GLU A 126 2.74 -1.21 -1.70
C GLU A 126 3.47 -1.63 -2.97
N GLN A 127 4.04 -0.67 -3.71
CA GLN A 127 4.81 -0.99 -4.92
C GLN A 127 5.99 -1.93 -4.59
N PRO A 128 6.08 -3.13 -5.20
CA PRO A 128 7.15 -4.07 -4.92
C PRO A 128 8.48 -3.59 -5.50
N ALA A 129 9.59 -4.16 -5.03
CA ALA A 129 10.92 -3.89 -5.56
C ALA A 129 11.08 -4.33 -7.03
N GLY A 130 10.26 -5.29 -7.46
CA GLY A 130 10.17 -5.79 -8.83
C GLY A 130 9.08 -6.86 -8.96
N TYR A 131 8.77 -7.22 -10.19
CA TYR A 131 7.84 -8.31 -10.51
C TYR A 131 8.59 -9.50 -11.10
N LEU A 132 8.40 -10.68 -10.51
CA LEU A 132 8.93 -11.95 -10.99
C LEU A 132 7.79 -12.74 -11.61
N LEU A 133 7.71 -12.78 -12.94
CA LEU A 133 6.65 -13.48 -13.67
C LEU A 133 7.21 -14.80 -14.20
N ILE A 134 6.57 -15.92 -13.87
CA ILE A 134 7.05 -17.27 -14.15
C ILE A 134 5.93 -18.04 -14.83
N GLY A 135 6.21 -18.65 -15.97
CA GLY A 135 5.19 -19.40 -16.70
C GLY A 135 5.73 -20.15 -17.90
N ASP A 136 4.84 -20.33 -18.86
CA ASP A 136 5.04 -20.99 -20.15
C ASP A 136 4.21 -20.26 -21.21
N SER A 137 4.12 -20.79 -22.42
CA SER A 137 3.35 -20.20 -23.51
C SER A 137 1.87 -19.96 -23.17
N ALA A 138 1.25 -20.79 -22.33
CA ALA A 138 -0.13 -20.59 -21.90
C ALA A 138 -0.28 -19.40 -20.93
N SER A 139 0.79 -19.04 -20.22
CA SER A 139 0.83 -17.93 -19.28
C SER A 139 1.01 -16.56 -19.94
N ILE A 140 1.53 -16.52 -21.18
CA ILE A 140 1.91 -15.28 -21.87
C ILE A 140 0.79 -14.22 -21.92
N PRO A 141 -0.48 -14.54 -22.22
CA PRO A 141 -1.54 -13.53 -22.20
C PRO A 141 -1.70 -12.84 -20.84
N GLY A 142 -1.60 -13.60 -19.75
CA GLY A 142 -1.65 -13.07 -18.39
C GLY A 142 -0.43 -12.22 -18.06
N ILE A 143 0.76 -12.71 -18.43
CA ILE A 143 2.03 -11.99 -18.26
C ILE A 143 2.00 -10.66 -19.02
N ASN A 144 1.52 -10.64 -20.26
CA ASN A 144 1.39 -9.42 -21.07
C ASN A 144 0.42 -8.42 -20.44
N GLY A 145 -0.71 -8.90 -19.91
CA GLY A 145 -1.65 -8.06 -19.15
C GLY A 145 -0.99 -7.42 -17.93
N ILE A 146 -0.21 -8.20 -17.17
CA ILE A 146 0.52 -7.69 -15.99
C ILE A 146 1.57 -6.66 -16.40
N VAL A 147 2.44 -7.00 -17.36
CA VAL A 147 3.51 -6.12 -17.86
C VAL A 147 2.96 -4.77 -18.33
N GLY A 148 1.80 -4.76 -18.99
CA GLY A 148 1.13 -3.53 -19.43
C GLY A 148 0.64 -2.61 -18.30
N THR A 149 0.61 -3.07 -17.05
CA THR A 149 0.19 -2.29 -15.89
C THR A 149 1.30 -1.93 -14.91
N VAL A 150 2.46 -2.57 -15.05
CA VAL A 150 3.63 -2.26 -14.22
C VAL A 150 4.19 -0.89 -14.63
N PRO A 151 4.46 0.02 -13.69
CA PRO A 151 5.06 1.31 -14.01
C PRO A 151 6.49 1.18 -14.56
N ASP A 152 6.84 1.98 -15.58
CA ASP A 152 8.13 1.95 -16.31
C ASP A 152 9.40 1.90 -15.44
N GLY A 153 9.32 2.46 -14.23
CA GLY A 153 10.44 2.50 -13.28
C GLY A 153 10.72 1.20 -12.54
N VAL A 154 9.81 0.22 -12.56
CA VAL A 154 9.88 -1.02 -11.78
C VAL A 154 10.47 -2.16 -12.63
N PRO A 155 11.50 -2.89 -12.16
CA PRO A 155 12.06 -4.00 -12.91
C PRO A 155 11.08 -5.18 -13.00
N ILE A 156 11.07 -5.86 -14.15
CA ILE A 156 10.28 -7.07 -14.40
C ILE A 156 11.24 -8.16 -14.88
N GLU A 157 11.25 -9.29 -14.20
CA GLU A 157 11.97 -10.50 -14.61
C GLU A 157 10.95 -11.54 -15.02
N VAL A 158 11.04 -12.04 -16.26
CA VAL A 158 10.13 -13.03 -16.81
C VAL A 158 10.89 -14.31 -17.12
N TYR A 159 10.49 -15.43 -16.52
CA TYR A 159 11.03 -16.76 -16.81
C TYR A 159 9.94 -17.59 -17.50
N LEU A 160 10.19 -17.98 -18.75
CA LEU A 160 9.27 -18.77 -19.56
C LEU A 160 9.89 -20.12 -19.88
N GLU A 161 9.20 -21.20 -19.50
CA GLU A 161 9.56 -22.56 -19.93
C GLU A 161 9.18 -22.76 -21.39
N GLN A 162 10.15 -23.22 -22.17
CA GLN A 162 10.01 -23.52 -23.59
C GLN A 162 9.66 -24.99 -23.77
N HIS A 163 8.48 -25.25 -24.32
CA HIS A 163 7.98 -26.58 -24.68
C HIS A 163 8.18 -26.88 -26.18
N ASP A 164 8.21 -25.85 -27.02
CA ASP A 164 8.36 -25.93 -28.48
C ASP A 164 9.35 -24.86 -28.96
N ASP A 165 10.11 -25.15 -30.03
CA ASP A 165 11.06 -24.22 -30.63
C ASP A 165 10.39 -22.90 -31.07
N ASN A 166 9.10 -22.98 -31.45
CA ASN A 166 8.31 -21.86 -31.91
C ASN A 166 7.71 -21.00 -30.77
N ASP A 167 7.86 -21.39 -29.50
CA ASP A 167 7.35 -20.59 -28.36
C ASP A 167 7.92 -19.18 -28.36
N THR A 168 9.17 -19.03 -28.81
CA THR A 168 9.88 -17.75 -28.93
C THR A 168 9.25 -16.78 -29.93
N LEU A 169 8.37 -17.26 -30.82
CA LEU A 169 7.63 -16.42 -31.78
C LEU A 169 6.42 -15.72 -31.15
N ILE A 170 5.97 -16.15 -29.96
CA ILE A 170 4.81 -15.55 -29.29
C ILE A 170 5.18 -14.16 -28.77
N PRO A 171 4.44 -13.09 -29.13
CA PRO A 171 4.81 -11.73 -28.79
C PRO A 171 4.63 -11.43 -27.30
N LEU A 172 5.66 -10.82 -26.71
CA LEU A 172 5.65 -10.29 -25.34
C LEU A 172 5.42 -8.77 -25.35
N ALA A 173 4.71 -8.28 -24.35
CA ALA A 173 4.51 -6.86 -24.12
C ALA A 173 5.87 -6.16 -23.89
N LYS A 174 6.01 -4.94 -24.41
CA LYS A 174 7.23 -4.15 -24.24
C LYS A 174 7.17 -3.37 -22.93
N HIS A 175 8.25 -3.39 -22.17
CA HIS A 175 8.42 -2.54 -21.00
C HIS A 175 9.90 -2.16 -20.82
N PRO A 176 10.25 -0.91 -20.46
CA PRO A 176 11.63 -0.42 -20.48
C PRO A 176 12.62 -1.21 -19.61
N ARG A 177 12.12 -1.82 -18.53
CA ARG A 177 12.91 -2.61 -17.57
C ARG A 177 12.55 -4.10 -17.53
N LEU A 178 12.01 -4.62 -18.64
CA LEU A 178 11.69 -6.03 -18.80
C LEU A 178 12.93 -6.83 -19.19
N ARG A 179 13.19 -7.92 -18.48
CA ARG A 179 14.16 -8.96 -18.85
C ARG A 179 13.42 -10.29 -18.99
N VAL A 180 13.65 -10.97 -20.12
CA VAL A 180 12.99 -12.23 -20.45
C VAL A 180 14.05 -13.33 -20.55
N HIS A 181 13.80 -14.43 -19.85
CA HIS A 181 14.64 -15.62 -19.83
C HIS A 181 13.80 -16.79 -20.37
N TRP A 182 14.16 -17.27 -21.54
CA TRP A 182 13.60 -18.50 -22.11
C TRP A 182 14.39 -19.69 -21.58
N VAL A 183 13.70 -20.68 -21.01
CA VAL A 183 14.29 -21.83 -20.34
C VAL A 183 13.91 -23.10 -21.10
N ALA A 184 14.89 -23.76 -21.70
CA ALA A 184 14.67 -25.05 -22.35
C ALA A 184 14.22 -26.11 -21.32
N ARG A 185 13.12 -26.80 -21.61
CA ARG A 185 12.60 -27.85 -20.71
C ARG A 185 13.37 -29.16 -20.92
N HIS A 186 14.11 -29.59 -19.90
CA HIS A 186 14.69 -30.95 -19.84
C HIS A 186 13.88 -31.86 -18.93
N ASP A 187 13.37 -31.31 -17.82
CA ASP A 187 12.56 -31.97 -16.81
C ASP A 187 11.63 -30.97 -16.11
N GLU A 188 10.82 -31.44 -15.15
CA GLU A 188 9.89 -30.62 -14.36
C GLU A 188 10.59 -29.62 -13.40
N LYS A 189 11.93 -29.72 -13.27
CA LYS A 189 12.74 -28.87 -12.39
C LYS A 189 13.46 -27.76 -13.16
N SER A 190 13.53 -27.85 -14.48
CA SER A 190 14.33 -26.98 -15.35
C SER A 190 13.96 -25.49 -15.15
N LEU A 191 12.67 -25.13 -15.21
CA LEU A 191 12.21 -23.77 -14.94
C LEU A 191 12.55 -23.31 -13.53
N ALA A 192 12.33 -24.17 -12.53
CA ALA A 192 12.64 -23.84 -11.14
C ALA A 192 14.14 -23.57 -10.98
N ALA A 193 15.02 -24.41 -11.55
CA ALA A 193 16.48 -24.32 -11.48
C ALA A 193 17.07 -23.11 -12.25
N ALA A 194 16.39 -22.64 -13.29
CA ALA A 194 16.83 -21.49 -14.07
C ALA A 194 16.69 -20.14 -13.34
N ILE A 195 15.80 -20.05 -12.33
CA ILE A 195 15.61 -18.81 -11.56
C ILE A 195 16.92 -18.44 -10.86
N GLU A 196 17.44 -17.24 -11.13
CA GLU A 196 18.72 -16.79 -10.60
C GLU A 196 18.74 -16.75 -9.05
N SER A 197 19.79 -17.31 -8.45
CA SER A 197 20.03 -17.26 -7.01
C SER A 197 20.59 -15.89 -6.59
N ARG A 198 19.72 -14.91 -6.46
CA ARG A 198 20.03 -13.55 -5.98
C ARG A 198 19.05 -13.09 -4.89
N ASP A 199 19.26 -11.88 -4.36
CA ASP A 199 18.32 -11.29 -3.42
C ASP A 199 17.01 -10.88 -4.11
N TRP A 200 15.93 -11.59 -3.78
CA TRP A 200 14.56 -11.33 -4.24
C TRP A 200 13.70 -10.59 -3.20
N SER A 201 14.31 -10.00 -2.18
CA SER A 201 13.61 -9.24 -1.12
C SER A 201 12.59 -8.26 -1.69
N ASN A 202 11.33 -8.37 -1.25
CA ASN A 202 10.23 -7.48 -1.61
C ASN A 202 9.81 -7.50 -3.09
N TRP A 203 10.16 -8.54 -3.83
CA TRP A 203 9.59 -8.80 -5.16
C TRP A 203 8.21 -9.44 -5.03
N TYR A 204 7.33 -9.18 -6.00
CA TYR A 204 6.07 -9.89 -6.13
C TYR A 204 6.21 -10.99 -7.18
N ALA A 205 5.88 -12.24 -6.83
CA ALA A 205 5.97 -13.37 -7.75
C ALA A 205 4.59 -13.77 -8.30
N TRP A 206 4.51 -13.89 -9.62
CA TRP A 206 3.37 -14.44 -10.35
C TRP A 206 3.80 -15.72 -11.08
N ALA A 207 3.44 -16.88 -10.54
CA ALA A 207 3.84 -18.18 -11.07
C ALA A 207 2.62 -18.96 -11.59
N THR A 208 2.54 -19.09 -12.92
CA THR A 208 1.46 -19.81 -13.60
C THR A 208 1.85 -20.92 -14.59
N PRO A 209 2.98 -21.64 -14.43
CA PRO A 209 3.37 -22.70 -15.35
C PRO A 209 2.49 -23.96 -15.22
N GLU A 210 2.85 -25.01 -15.95
CA GLU A 210 2.34 -26.37 -15.80
C GLU A 210 2.36 -26.87 -14.33
N ALA A 211 1.38 -27.68 -13.95
CA ALA A 211 1.12 -28.07 -12.56
C ALA A 211 2.27 -28.78 -11.83
N THR A 212 3.04 -29.64 -12.51
CA THR A 212 4.21 -30.32 -11.93
C THR A 212 5.38 -29.35 -11.79
N THR A 213 5.65 -28.54 -12.81
CA THR A 213 6.66 -27.47 -12.78
C THR A 213 6.38 -26.47 -11.66
N LEU A 214 5.12 -26.06 -11.47
CA LEU A 214 4.70 -25.14 -10.41
C LEU A 214 5.04 -25.66 -9.01
N LYS A 215 4.96 -26.97 -8.77
CA LYS A 215 5.32 -27.57 -7.47
C LYS A 215 6.78 -27.28 -7.13
N HIS A 216 7.68 -27.45 -8.09
CA HIS A 216 9.10 -27.18 -7.93
C HIS A 216 9.40 -25.69 -7.79
N VAL A 217 8.79 -24.84 -8.62
CA VAL A 217 8.93 -23.38 -8.51
C VAL A 217 8.47 -22.89 -7.13
N ARG A 218 7.31 -23.34 -6.64
CA ARG A 218 6.78 -22.94 -5.34
C ARG A 218 7.68 -23.36 -4.18
N THR A 219 8.23 -24.57 -4.24
CA THR A 219 9.20 -25.05 -3.25
C THR A 219 10.44 -24.17 -3.25
N ARG A 220 10.99 -23.85 -4.43
CA ARG A 220 12.19 -23.00 -4.54
C ARG A 220 11.95 -21.58 -4.03
N LEU A 221 10.87 -20.93 -4.46
CA LEU A 221 10.50 -19.59 -4.00
C LEU A 221 10.36 -19.53 -2.47
N ARG A 222 9.76 -20.55 -1.84
CA ARG A 222 9.52 -20.61 -0.39
C ARG A 222 10.78 -20.97 0.40
N ASP A 223 11.47 -22.04 0.01
CA ASP A 223 12.48 -22.67 0.86
C ASP A 223 13.88 -22.06 0.65
N GLU A 224 14.22 -21.70 -0.59
CA GLU A 224 15.50 -21.09 -0.96
C GLU A 224 15.44 -19.56 -0.84
N PHE A 225 14.46 -18.90 -1.47
CA PHE A 225 14.40 -17.43 -1.52
C PHE A 225 13.58 -16.80 -0.37
N GLY A 226 12.72 -17.58 0.29
CA GLY A 226 11.96 -17.12 1.47
C GLY A 226 10.68 -16.36 1.18
N PHE A 227 10.12 -16.42 -0.04
CA PHE A 227 8.93 -15.66 -0.42
C PHE A 227 7.74 -15.91 0.54
N PRO A 228 7.13 -14.86 1.11
CA PRO A 228 5.90 -14.94 1.88
C PRO A 228 4.74 -15.39 0.99
N LYS A 229 3.81 -16.18 1.56
CA LYS A 229 2.61 -16.63 0.83
C LYS A 229 1.76 -15.49 0.26
N SER A 230 1.78 -14.32 0.90
CA SER A 230 1.03 -13.14 0.44
C SER A 230 1.64 -12.45 -0.78
N GLU A 231 2.93 -12.67 -1.04
CA GLU A 231 3.69 -12.01 -2.13
C GLU A 231 3.91 -12.99 -3.32
N VAL A 232 3.22 -14.13 -3.31
CA VAL A 232 3.27 -15.15 -4.37
C VAL A 232 1.87 -15.49 -4.82
N HIS A 233 1.54 -15.16 -6.06
CA HIS A 233 0.45 -15.82 -6.76
C HIS A 233 0.99 -17.09 -7.43
N ALA A 234 0.46 -18.25 -7.06
CA ALA A 234 0.90 -19.53 -7.58
C ALA A 234 -0.31 -20.37 -8.01
N GLN A 235 -0.53 -20.51 -9.31
CA GLN A 235 -1.65 -21.29 -9.84
C GLN A 235 -1.34 -21.93 -11.19
N ALA A 236 -1.52 -23.23 -11.30
CA ALA A 236 -1.25 -23.93 -12.55
C ALA A 236 -2.29 -23.54 -13.61
N TYR A 237 -1.83 -23.22 -14.82
CA TYR A 237 -2.72 -22.93 -15.95
C TYR A 237 -3.17 -24.20 -16.67
N TRP A 238 -2.33 -25.25 -16.63
CA TRP A 238 -2.64 -26.54 -17.24
C TRP A 238 -1.86 -27.68 -16.56
N SER A 239 -2.11 -28.93 -16.98
CA SER A 239 -1.39 -30.12 -16.52
C SER A 239 -1.12 -31.02 -17.71
N ALA A 240 0.11 -31.52 -17.83
CA ALA A 240 0.52 -32.36 -18.94
C ALA A 240 -0.06 -33.79 -18.81
N GLY A 241 -0.39 -34.44 -19.94
CA GLY A 241 -0.71 -35.87 -20.01
C GLY A 241 -2.09 -36.30 -19.48
N ARG A 242 -2.93 -35.39 -18.98
CA ARG A 242 -4.34 -35.68 -18.66
C ARG A 242 -5.25 -35.22 -19.80
N ALA A 243 -6.25 -36.02 -20.17
CA ALA A 243 -7.43 -35.50 -20.87
C ALA A 243 -8.15 -34.57 -19.87
N MET A 244 -7.79 -33.29 -19.89
CA MET A 244 -8.12 -32.36 -18.81
C MET A 244 -9.65 -32.18 -18.68
N GLY A 245 -10.16 -31.90 -17.47
CA GLY A 245 -11.54 -31.46 -17.22
C GLY A 245 -12.46 -32.51 -16.60
N THR A 246 -13.37 -32.04 -15.73
CA THR A 246 -14.48 -32.82 -15.17
C THR A 246 -15.50 -33.14 -16.26
N THR A 247 -15.81 -34.41 -16.47
CA THR A 247 -16.83 -34.91 -17.41
C THR A 247 -18.23 -34.92 -16.78
N ARG A 248 -19.27 -35.07 -17.61
CA ARG A 248 -20.66 -35.24 -17.17
C ARG A 248 -21.05 -36.73 -17.30
N GLY A 249 -21.05 -37.46 -16.20
CA GLY A 249 -21.53 -38.86 -16.12
C GLY A 249 -20.54 -39.81 -15.41
N ASP A 250 -20.86 -40.10 -14.15
CA ASP A 250 -20.39 -41.16 -13.23
C ASP A 250 -18.92 -41.40 -12.77
N GLN A 251 -18.88 -41.56 -11.44
CA GLN A 251 -17.98 -42.19 -10.45
C GLN A 251 -16.51 -41.77 -10.24
N PRO A 252 -16.05 -41.65 -8.96
CA PRO A 252 -14.70 -41.23 -8.61
C PRO A 252 -13.73 -42.42 -8.54
N GLU A 253 -12.58 -42.33 -9.22
CA GLU A 253 -11.45 -43.24 -9.05
C GLU A 253 -10.31 -42.62 -8.21
N THR A 254 -9.59 -43.52 -7.57
CA THR A 254 -8.69 -43.38 -6.43
C THR A 254 -7.33 -42.78 -6.80
N ALA A 255 -6.79 -41.95 -5.90
CA ALA A 255 -5.49 -41.32 -6.05
C ALA A 255 -4.36 -42.29 -5.64
N GLU A 256 -3.44 -42.57 -6.56
CA GLU A 256 -2.17 -43.25 -6.25
C GLU A 256 -1.18 -42.32 -5.54
N THR A 257 -0.41 -42.91 -4.64
CA THR A 257 0.55 -42.27 -3.74
C THR A 257 1.93 -42.16 -4.43
N PRO A 258 2.68 -41.03 -4.34
CA PRO A 258 3.98 -40.95 -4.99
C PRO A 258 5.07 -41.68 -4.21
N VAL A 259 5.90 -42.45 -4.93
CA VAL A 259 7.14 -43.07 -4.45
C VAL A 259 8.25 -42.01 -4.35
N PRO A 260 9.09 -41.99 -3.30
CA PRO A 260 10.18 -41.03 -3.16
C PRO A 260 11.39 -41.40 -4.04
N GLN A 261 11.96 -40.40 -4.73
CA GLN A 261 13.24 -40.49 -5.45
C GLN A 261 14.28 -39.52 -4.87
N PRO A 262 15.59 -39.79 -5.07
CA PRO A 262 16.67 -39.21 -4.27
C PRO A 262 16.97 -37.74 -4.59
N GLU A 263 17.39 -37.00 -3.57
CA GLU A 263 17.79 -35.59 -3.65
C GLU A 263 19.10 -35.40 -4.43
N PRO A 264 19.15 -34.48 -5.41
CA PRO A 264 20.41 -33.97 -5.94
C PRO A 264 21.00 -32.89 -5.02
N SER A 265 22.33 -32.85 -5.01
CA SER A 265 23.24 -32.01 -4.21
C SER A 265 22.84 -30.53 -4.12
N ILE A 266 22.80 -30.03 -2.89
CA ILE A 266 22.45 -28.67 -2.49
C ILE A 266 23.53 -27.67 -2.97
N PRO A 267 23.19 -26.69 -3.83
CA PRO A 267 24.03 -25.51 -4.03
C PRO A 267 23.99 -24.62 -2.78
N SER A 268 25.07 -23.87 -2.52
CA SER A 268 25.17 -22.93 -1.39
C SER A 268 23.88 -22.15 -1.14
N PRO A 269 23.46 -21.97 0.13
CA PRO A 269 22.20 -21.32 0.45
C PRO A 269 22.22 -19.88 -0.09
N ALA A 270 21.32 -19.60 -1.04
CA ALA A 270 21.01 -18.23 -1.41
C ALA A 270 20.59 -17.46 -0.15
N PRO A 271 20.93 -16.17 -0.03
CA PRO A 271 20.50 -15.38 1.11
C PRO A 271 18.96 -15.36 1.15
N ARG A 272 18.36 -15.83 2.25
CA ARG A 272 16.92 -15.69 2.48
C ARG A 272 16.59 -14.20 2.46
N GLY A 273 15.72 -13.79 1.54
CA GLY A 273 15.34 -12.39 1.39
C GLY A 273 14.69 -11.83 2.67
N SER A 274 14.81 -10.52 2.86
CA SER A 274 14.07 -9.75 3.87
C SER A 274 12.74 -9.26 3.28
N TRP A 275 11.64 -9.47 4.01
CA TRP A 275 10.30 -9.21 3.49
C TRP A 275 9.54 -8.20 4.35
N ARG A 276 9.14 -7.08 3.74
CA ARG A 276 8.23 -6.09 4.32
C ARG A 276 6.90 -6.74 4.75
N ALA A 277 6.40 -7.72 3.98
CA ALA A 277 5.20 -8.49 4.33
C ALA A 277 5.26 -9.21 5.68
N GLN A 278 6.47 -9.55 6.14
CA GLN A 278 6.68 -10.21 7.43
C GLN A 278 6.90 -9.21 8.57
N GLY A 279 6.88 -7.91 8.29
CA GLY A 279 7.17 -6.84 9.27
C GLY A 279 6.25 -6.88 10.50
N ALA A 280 4.96 -7.11 10.28
CA ALA A 280 3.99 -7.21 11.39
C ALA A 280 4.33 -8.34 12.37
N GLY A 281 4.74 -9.50 11.86
CA GLY A 281 5.12 -10.65 12.68
C GLY A 281 6.38 -10.40 13.51
N ARG A 282 7.36 -9.67 12.96
CA ARG A 282 8.56 -9.24 13.69
C ARG A 282 8.23 -8.26 14.82
N LEU A 283 7.38 -7.28 14.55
CA LEU A 283 6.99 -6.28 15.54
C LEU A 283 6.19 -6.89 16.70
N LEU A 284 5.28 -7.82 16.40
CA LEU A 284 4.39 -8.46 17.38
C LEU A 284 5.00 -9.70 18.06
N ALA A 285 6.19 -10.14 17.65
CA ALA A 285 6.84 -11.32 18.22
C ALA A 285 6.93 -11.30 19.76
N PRO A 286 7.27 -10.18 20.42
CA PRO A 286 7.33 -10.11 21.89
C PRO A 286 5.97 -10.33 22.57
N LEU A 287 4.87 -10.02 21.87
CA LEU A 287 3.51 -10.11 22.41
C LEU A 287 2.82 -11.44 22.10
N ARG A 288 3.41 -12.30 21.28
CA ARG A 288 2.76 -13.51 20.76
C ARG A 288 2.21 -14.42 21.86
N SER A 289 2.97 -14.65 22.92
CA SER A 289 2.54 -15.49 24.05
C SER A 289 1.38 -14.85 24.81
N ALA A 290 1.42 -13.54 25.03
CA ALA A 290 0.36 -12.80 25.71
C ALA A 290 -0.95 -12.78 24.90
N LEU A 291 -0.86 -12.63 23.57
CA LEU A 291 -2.02 -12.70 22.68
C LEU A 291 -2.65 -14.10 22.64
N ILE A 292 -1.83 -15.16 22.69
CA ILE A 292 -2.34 -16.54 22.77
C ILE A 292 -3.02 -16.76 24.14
N LEU A 293 -2.36 -16.34 25.23
CA LEU A 293 -2.90 -16.46 26.58
C LEU A 293 -4.21 -15.69 26.75
N SER A 294 -4.32 -14.50 26.18
CA SER A 294 -5.55 -13.70 26.24
C SER A 294 -6.70 -14.39 25.51
N GLY A 295 -6.45 -15.00 24.35
CA GLY A 295 -7.44 -15.81 23.65
C GLY A 295 -7.92 -17.00 24.49
N VAL A 296 -7.00 -17.74 25.10
CA VAL A 296 -7.35 -18.89 25.97
C VAL A 296 -8.15 -18.44 27.20
N LEU A 297 -7.70 -17.39 27.90
CA LEU A 297 -8.41 -16.85 29.05
C LEU A 297 -9.79 -16.33 28.66
N GLN A 298 -9.91 -15.62 27.53
CA GLN A 298 -11.18 -15.12 27.06
C GLN A 298 -12.16 -16.26 26.74
N ALA A 299 -11.69 -17.37 26.16
CA ALA A 299 -12.53 -18.54 25.92
C ALA A 299 -13.12 -19.08 27.22
N VAL A 300 -12.30 -19.23 28.27
CA VAL A 300 -12.74 -19.67 29.60
C VAL A 300 -13.71 -18.66 30.23
N ILE A 301 -13.37 -17.38 30.21
CA ILE A 301 -14.21 -16.30 30.76
C ILE A 301 -15.58 -16.29 30.07
N THR A 302 -15.60 -16.46 28.75
CA THR A 302 -16.83 -16.52 27.97
C THR A 302 -17.72 -17.68 28.42
N LEU A 303 -17.15 -18.87 28.67
CA LEU A 303 -17.91 -20.01 29.19
C LEU A 303 -18.45 -19.75 30.61
N VAL A 304 -17.64 -19.13 31.48
CA VAL A 304 -18.07 -18.73 32.83
C VAL A 304 -19.19 -17.70 32.78
N GLN A 305 -19.13 -16.72 31.87
CA GLN A 305 -20.17 -15.71 31.68
C GLN A 305 -21.47 -16.29 31.09
N LEU A 306 -21.40 -17.42 30.37
CA LEU A 306 -22.58 -18.12 29.87
C LEU A 306 -23.25 -19.01 30.93
N ALA A 307 -22.50 -19.52 31.89
CA ALA A 307 -23.02 -20.44 32.91
C ALA A 307 -24.22 -19.90 33.71
N PRO A 308 -24.28 -18.62 34.14
CA PRO A 308 -25.44 -18.06 34.84
C PRO A 308 -26.75 -18.17 34.04
N PHE A 309 -26.70 -18.07 32.71
CA PHE A 309 -27.89 -18.20 31.87
C PHE A 309 -28.40 -19.64 31.82
N VAL A 310 -27.49 -20.63 31.80
CA VAL A 310 -27.86 -22.04 31.91
C VAL A 310 -28.44 -22.34 33.29
N LEU A 311 -27.83 -21.81 34.35
CA LEU A 311 -28.34 -21.96 35.72
C LEU A 311 -29.70 -21.27 35.92
N LEU A 312 -29.95 -20.15 35.23
CA LEU A 312 -31.25 -19.49 35.25
C LEU A 312 -32.35 -20.36 34.63
N VAL A 313 -32.03 -21.09 33.57
CA VAL A 313 -32.94 -22.07 32.95
C VAL A 313 -33.23 -23.22 33.91
N GLU A 314 -32.21 -23.75 34.57
CA GLU A 314 -32.40 -24.82 35.57
C GLU A 314 -33.17 -24.35 36.80
N LEU A 315 -32.93 -23.10 37.23
CA LEU A 315 -33.71 -22.48 38.30
C LEU A 315 -35.19 -22.41 37.92
N ALA A 316 -35.51 -22.02 36.68
CA ALA A 316 -36.89 -21.98 36.19
C ALA A 316 -37.52 -23.38 36.12
N ARG A 317 -36.78 -24.40 35.64
CA ARG A 317 -37.22 -25.81 35.68
C ARG A 317 -37.57 -26.27 37.10
N LEU A 318 -36.68 -26.02 38.04
CA LEU A 318 -36.89 -26.41 39.44
C LEU A 318 -38.07 -25.70 40.08
N LEU A 319 -38.25 -24.41 39.79
CA LEU A 319 -39.38 -23.63 40.29
C LEU A 319 -40.72 -24.19 39.77
N VAL A 320 -40.80 -24.53 38.48
CA VAL A 320 -41.99 -25.14 37.87
C VAL A 320 -42.26 -26.54 38.45
N SER A 321 -41.22 -27.32 38.75
CA SER A 321 -41.35 -28.65 39.36
C SER A 321 -41.70 -28.64 40.86
N GLY A 322 -41.76 -27.47 41.50
CA GLY A 322 -42.03 -27.35 42.95
C GLY A 322 -40.87 -27.80 43.84
N ALA A 323 -39.62 -27.59 43.41
CA ALA A 323 -38.45 -27.97 44.20
C ALA A 323 -38.31 -27.18 45.51
N GLY A 324 -37.67 -27.78 46.51
CA GLY A 324 -37.46 -27.15 47.82
C GLY A 324 -36.61 -25.87 47.79
N GLU A 325 -36.96 -24.91 48.64
CA GLU A 325 -36.36 -23.56 48.74
C GLU A 325 -34.83 -23.58 48.80
N GLN A 326 -34.23 -24.51 49.56
CA GLN A 326 -32.78 -24.60 49.71
C GLN A 326 -32.05 -24.88 48.38
N ARG A 327 -32.61 -25.69 47.48
CA ARG A 327 -32.01 -25.95 46.15
C ARG A 327 -32.09 -24.71 45.26
N LEU A 328 -33.20 -23.97 45.31
CA LEU A 328 -33.39 -22.73 44.55
C LEU A 328 -32.36 -21.67 44.97
N TRP A 329 -32.17 -21.47 46.29
CA TRP A 329 -31.14 -20.55 46.80
C TRP A 329 -29.73 -20.97 46.42
N THR A 330 -29.41 -22.26 46.51
CA THR A 330 -28.07 -22.77 46.14
C THR A 330 -27.74 -22.46 44.68
N LEU A 331 -28.69 -22.69 43.76
CA LEU A 331 -28.54 -22.37 42.35
C LEU A 331 -28.48 -20.86 42.07
N GLY A 332 -29.32 -20.07 42.74
CA GLY A 332 -29.31 -18.61 42.61
C GLY A 332 -27.97 -18.01 43.05
N VAL A 333 -27.45 -18.44 44.20
CA VAL A 333 -26.13 -18.01 44.70
C VAL A 333 -25.02 -18.46 43.76
N ALA A 334 -25.07 -19.69 43.22
CA ALA A 334 -24.10 -20.16 42.25
C ALA A 334 -24.11 -19.33 40.95
N ALA A 335 -25.29 -18.98 40.44
CA ALA A 335 -25.43 -18.13 39.26
C ALA A 335 -24.87 -16.72 39.47
N VAL A 336 -25.18 -16.08 40.60
CA VAL A 336 -24.63 -14.76 40.95
C VAL A 336 -23.12 -14.82 41.16
N SER A 337 -22.62 -15.88 41.79
CA SER A 337 -21.19 -16.08 42.03
C SER A 337 -20.41 -16.26 40.72
N LEU A 338 -20.95 -17.04 39.77
CA LEU A 338 -20.34 -17.22 38.45
C LEU A 338 -20.42 -15.96 37.60
N LEU A 339 -21.53 -15.20 37.68
CA LEU A 339 -21.64 -13.90 37.03
C LEU A 339 -20.58 -12.92 37.57
N GLY A 340 -20.43 -12.85 38.89
CA GLY A 340 -19.41 -12.05 39.56
C GLY A 340 -17.99 -12.48 39.15
N LEU A 341 -17.71 -13.78 39.18
CA LEU A 341 -16.42 -14.34 38.76
C LEU A 341 -16.11 -14.01 37.30
N GLY A 342 -17.05 -14.23 36.38
CA GLY A 342 -16.87 -13.92 34.96
C GLY A 342 -16.65 -12.42 34.71
N THR A 343 -17.29 -11.55 35.49
CA THR A 343 -17.10 -10.09 35.41
C THR A 343 -15.73 -9.69 35.93
N VAL A 344 -15.31 -10.22 37.08
CA VAL A 344 -14.00 -9.94 37.68
C VAL A 344 -12.86 -10.45 36.80
N LEU A 345 -12.96 -11.68 36.28
CA LEU A 345 -11.97 -12.23 35.36
C LEU A 345 -11.89 -11.43 34.05
N GLY A 346 -13.03 -11.02 33.49
CA GLY A 346 -13.09 -10.17 32.30
C GLY A 346 -12.44 -8.80 32.53
N ALA A 347 -12.73 -8.16 33.66
CA ALA A 347 -12.11 -6.90 34.04
C ALA A 347 -10.60 -7.05 34.28
N ALA A 348 -10.17 -8.13 34.95
CA ALA A 348 -8.76 -8.42 35.20
C ALA A 348 -7.99 -8.68 33.90
N LEU A 349 -8.56 -9.45 32.96
CA LEU A 349 -7.98 -9.68 31.64
C LEU A 349 -7.85 -8.38 30.86
N THR A 350 -8.91 -7.56 30.84
CA THR A 350 -8.92 -6.27 30.15
C THR A 350 -7.87 -5.33 30.73
N LEU A 351 -7.78 -5.22 32.05
CA LEU A 351 -6.79 -4.38 32.73
C LEU A 351 -5.36 -4.86 32.43
N TRP A 352 -5.10 -6.16 32.54
CA TRP A 352 -3.79 -6.74 32.24
C TRP A 352 -3.36 -6.45 30.80
N LEU A 353 -4.27 -6.60 29.83
CA LEU A 353 -4.01 -6.28 28.43
C LEU A 353 -3.73 -4.78 28.22
N HIS A 354 -4.47 -3.89 28.88
CA HIS A 354 -4.24 -2.44 28.76
C HIS A 354 -2.90 -2.02 29.36
N VAL A 355 -2.48 -2.63 30.47
CA VAL A 355 -1.16 -2.37 31.06
C VAL A 355 -0.03 -2.87 30.15
N LEU A 356 -0.21 -4.05 29.56
CA LEU A 356 0.73 -4.63 28.60
C LEU A 356 0.84 -3.76 27.34
N ASP A 357 -0.28 -3.34 26.78
CA ASP A 357 -0.32 -2.45 25.62
C ASP A 357 0.29 -1.08 25.94
N ALA A 358 -0.03 -0.47 27.08
CA ALA A 358 0.54 0.84 27.45
C ALA A 358 2.07 0.81 27.53
N ARG A 359 2.66 -0.27 28.07
CA ARG A 359 4.11 -0.47 28.11
C ARG A 359 4.68 -0.61 26.69
N PHE A 360 4.07 -1.48 25.88
CA PHE A 360 4.48 -1.71 24.51
C PHE A 360 4.37 -0.45 23.64
N ALA A 361 3.26 0.27 23.73
CA ALA A 361 3.02 1.52 23.01
C ALA A 361 3.98 2.64 23.46
N GLY A 362 4.35 2.68 24.74
CA GLY A 362 5.37 3.60 25.24
C GLY A 362 6.74 3.34 24.62
N GLU A 363 7.20 2.08 24.62
CA GLU A 363 8.45 1.68 23.98
C GLU A 363 8.42 1.94 22.46
N LEU A 364 7.32 1.57 21.81
CA LEU A 364 7.11 1.75 20.38
C LEU A 364 7.19 3.22 19.98
N ARG A 365 6.53 4.13 20.71
CA ARG A 365 6.59 5.57 20.44
C ARG A 365 7.99 6.13 20.67
N SER A 366 8.68 5.71 21.73
CA SER A 366 10.07 6.12 21.98
C SER A 366 11.02 5.68 20.87
N ARG A 367 10.89 4.42 20.42
CA ARG A 367 11.64 3.89 19.28
C ARG A 367 11.30 4.63 17.99
N LEU A 368 10.03 4.94 17.75
CA LEU A 368 9.60 5.69 16.57
C LEU A 368 10.16 7.11 16.56
N MET A 369 10.11 7.83 17.68
CA MET A 369 10.71 9.17 17.79
C MET A 369 12.23 9.12 17.56
N THR A 370 12.91 8.13 18.14
CA THR A 370 14.36 7.91 17.93
C THR A 370 14.67 7.56 16.47
N LYS A 371 13.81 6.77 15.82
CA LYS A 371 13.96 6.44 14.41
C LYS A 371 13.80 7.67 13.54
N LEU A 372 12.72 8.44 13.74
CA LEU A 372 12.45 9.67 12.99
C LEU A 372 13.57 10.70 13.11
N SER A 373 14.27 10.78 14.26
CA SER A 373 15.41 11.71 14.40
C SER A 373 16.69 11.26 13.68
N ARG A 374 16.77 10.01 13.24
CA ARG A 374 17.94 9.43 12.56
C ARG A 374 17.73 9.15 11.07
N LEU A 375 16.49 9.20 10.60
CA LEU A 375 16.19 9.06 9.19
C LEU A 375 16.76 10.24 8.39
N PRO A 376 17.20 10.00 7.14
CA PRO A 376 17.66 11.08 6.27
C PRO A 376 16.57 12.15 6.11
N LEU A 377 16.95 13.44 6.11
CA LEU A 377 15.98 14.53 5.94
C LEU A 377 15.18 14.43 4.64
N GLY A 378 15.78 13.84 3.60
CA GLY A 378 15.10 13.57 2.34
C GLY A 378 13.94 12.55 2.41
N TRP A 379 13.91 11.71 3.45
CA TRP A 379 12.78 10.83 3.72
C TRP A 379 11.52 11.62 4.09
N PHE A 380 11.67 12.78 4.74
CA PHE A 380 10.57 13.68 5.08
C PHE A 380 10.13 14.54 3.90
N THR A 381 11.06 15.04 3.08
CA THR A 381 10.69 15.87 1.91
C THR A 381 9.88 15.09 0.87
N THR A 382 10.03 13.76 0.82
CA THR A 382 9.26 12.89 -0.07
C THR A 382 7.90 12.45 0.52
N ARG A 383 7.61 12.81 1.77
CA ARG A 383 6.44 12.36 2.52
C ARG A 383 5.64 13.54 3.08
N GLY A 384 4.35 13.59 2.76
CA GLY A 384 3.46 14.59 3.32
C GLY A 384 3.23 14.40 4.83
N SER A 385 2.88 15.48 5.53
CA SER A 385 2.55 15.48 6.97
C SER A 385 1.48 14.46 7.37
N GLY A 386 0.53 14.16 6.46
CA GLY A 386 -0.47 13.11 6.65
C GLY A 386 0.11 11.71 6.85
N SER A 387 1.17 11.36 6.13
CA SER A 387 1.83 10.04 6.26
C SER A 387 2.55 9.89 7.61
N ILE A 388 3.12 10.98 8.13
CA ILE A 388 3.75 11.00 9.46
C ILE A 388 2.68 10.88 10.54
N LYS A 389 1.58 11.61 10.42
CA LYS A 389 0.43 11.48 11.32
C LYS A 389 -0.09 10.03 11.33
N GLN A 390 -0.20 9.41 10.16
CA GLN A 390 -0.65 8.02 10.05
C GLN A 390 0.26 7.07 10.84
N LEU A 391 1.58 7.17 10.70
CA LEU A 391 2.52 6.32 11.45
C LEU A 391 2.51 6.58 12.95
N VAL A 392 2.49 7.86 13.36
CA VAL A 392 2.64 8.23 14.78
C VAL A 392 1.33 8.07 15.56
N GLN A 393 0.20 8.41 14.95
CA GLN A 393 -1.10 8.47 15.62
C GLN A 393 -2.02 7.32 15.19
N ASP A 394 -2.38 7.24 13.91
CA ASP A 394 -3.46 6.36 13.46
C ASP A 394 -3.04 4.87 13.56
N ASP A 395 -1.82 4.55 13.18
CA ASP A 395 -1.27 3.19 13.24
C ASP A 395 -1.02 2.74 14.69
N THR A 396 -0.63 3.65 15.59
CA THR A 396 -0.49 3.29 17.01
C THR A 396 -1.84 3.05 17.69
N LEU A 397 -2.91 3.74 17.27
CA LEU A 397 -4.27 3.47 17.72
C LEU A 397 -4.85 2.16 17.17
N ALA A 398 -4.59 1.85 15.90
CA ALA A 398 -4.99 0.58 15.31
C ALA A 398 -4.28 -0.61 16.01
N LEU A 399 -3.02 -0.42 16.39
CA LEU A 399 -2.24 -1.42 17.12
C LEU A 399 -2.74 -1.62 18.55
N HIS A 400 -3.15 -0.54 19.23
CA HIS A 400 -3.81 -0.62 20.54
C HIS A 400 -5.00 -1.59 20.47
N TYR A 401 -5.95 -1.36 19.55
CA TYR A 401 -7.12 -2.24 19.43
C TYR A 401 -6.74 -3.71 19.16
N LEU A 402 -5.73 -3.96 18.32
CA LEU A 402 -5.23 -5.33 18.07
C LEU A 402 -4.75 -6.02 19.35
N VAL A 403 -3.97 -5.30 20.16
CA VAL A 403 -3.33 -5.87 21.36
C VAL A 403 -4.34 -6.04 22.50
N THR A 404 -5.26 -5.08 22.72
CA THR A 404 -6.19 -5.11 23.85
C THR A 404 -7.53 -5.79 23.58
N HIS A 405 -8.12 -5.61 22.40
CA HIS A 405 -9.53 -5.93 22.17
C HIS A 405 -9.76 -6.97 21.08
N ALA A 406 -9.02 -6.90 19.97
CA ALA A 406 -9.35 -7.67 18.77
C ALA A 406 -9.32 -9.19 18.98
N ILE A 407 -8.32 -9.70 19.72
CA ILE A 407 -8.21 -11.14 20.02
C ILE A 407 -9.31 -11.58 20.99
N PRO A 408 -9.51 -10.94 22.17
CA PRO A 408 -10.63 -11.26 23.03
C PRO A 408 -12.00 -11.20 22.32
N ASP A 409 -12.27 -10.13 21.58
CA ASP A 409 -13.53 -9.95 20.86
C ASP A 409 -13.75 -11.06 19.84
N ALA A 410 -12.73 -11.41 19.05
CA ALA A 410 -12.81 -12.48 18.06
C ALA A 410 -13.06 -13.85 18.71
N VAL A 411 -12.36 -14.17 19.80
CA VAL A 411 -12.54 -15.44 20.51
C VAL A 411 -13.92 -15.51 21.16
N ALA A 412 -14.34 -14.45 21.86
CA ALA A 412 -15.67 -14.38 22.48
C ALA A 412 -16.79 -14.51 21.42
N ALA A 413 -16.62 -13.85 20.27
CA ALA A 413 -17.58 -13.89 19.18
C ALA A 413 -17.70 -15.28 18.52
N VAL A 414 -16.73 -16.17 18.68
CA VAL A 414 -16.78 -17.57 18.18
C VAL A 414 -17.19 -18.54 19.28
N VAL A 415 -16.55 -18.49 20.44
CA VAL A 415 -16.78 -19.43 21.55
C VAL A 415 -18.21 -19.29 22.09
N ALA A 416 -18.70 -18.05 22.27
CA ALA A 416 -20.01 -17.83 22.83
C ALA A 416 -21.15 -18.44 22.01
N PRO A 417 -21.28 -18.17 20.69
CA PRO A 417 -22.35 -18.77 19.89
C PRO A 417 -22.18 -20.28 19.74
N VAL A 418 -20.95 -20.80 19.60
CA VAL A 418 -20.73 -22.25 19.49
C VAL A 418 -21.16 -22.97 20.77
N ALA A 419 -20.78 -22.47 21.95
CA ALA A 419 -21.17 -23.06 23.22
C ALA A 419 -22.69 -23.05 23.43
N VAL A 420 -23.35 -21.92 23.14
CA VAL A 420 -24.81 -21.81 23.22
C VAL A 420 -25.50 -22.73 22.22
N LEU A 421 -24.99 -22.82 20.98
CA LEU A 421 -25.57 -23.69 19.96
C LEU A 421 -25.48 -25.15 20.38
N ILE A 422 -24.33 -25.61 20.87
CA ILE A 422 -24.16 -26.97 21.39
C ILE A 422 -25.18 -27.25 22.50
N TYR A 423 -25.31 -26.32 23.46
CA TYR A 423 -26.29 -26.45 24.55
C TYR A 423 -27.73 -26.54 24.02
N LEU A 424 -28.14 -25.65 23.12
CA LEU A 424 -29.50 -25.65 22.55
C LEU A 424 -29.79 -26.90 21.71
N PHE A 425 -28.80 -27.44 21.00
CA PHE A 425 -28.93 -28.71 20.27
C PHE A 425 -29.17 -29.91 21.20
N VAL A 426 -28.53 -29.92 22.36
CA VAL A 426 -28.73 -30.95 23.39
C VAL A 426 -30.13 -30.85 23.98
N VAL A 427 -30.68 -29.64 24.17
CA VAL A 427 -32.04 -29.44 24.69
C VAL A 427 -33.10 -29.87 23.66
N ASP A 428 -33.10 -29.29 22.47
CA ASP A 428 -33.99 -29.71 21.39
C ASP A 428 -33.38 -29.41 20.01
N TRP A 429 -32.96 -30.47 19.31
CA TRP A 429 -32.32 -30.35 18.00
C TRP A 429 -33.23 -29.75 16.91
N ARG A 430 -34.57 -29.85 17.05
CA ARG A 430 -35.53 -29.36 16.04
C ARG A 430 -35.66 -27.85 16.10
N VAL A 431 -35.82 -27.28 17.29
CA VAL A 431 -35.84 -25.81 17.47
C VAL A 431 -34.44 -25.24 17.19
N ALA A 432 -33.38 -25.95 17.58
CA ALA A 432 -32.01 -25.52 17.30
C ALA A 432 -31.72 -25.46 15.78
N LEU A 433 -32.28 -26.36 14.96
CA LEU A 433 -32.20 -26.27 13.51
C LEU A 433 -32.91 -25.03 12.93
N VAL A 434 -34.00 -24.57 13.54
CA VAL A 434 -34.68 -23.34 13.11
C VAL A 434 -33.76 -22.12 13.29
N LEU A 435 -32.93 -22.11 14.34
CA LEU A 435 -31.96 -21.03 14.59
C LEU A 435 -30.85 -20.94 13.53
N PHE A 436 -30.61 -22.02 12.78
CA PHE A 436 -29.65 -21.98 11.68
C PHE A 436 -30.18 -21.22 10.46
N VAL A 437 -31.49 -21.01 10.33
CA VAL A 437 -32.06 -20.32 9.15
C VAL A 437 -31.56 -18.87 9.06
N PRO A 438 -31.69 -18.00 10.09
CA PRO A 438 -31.15 -16.65 10.02
C PRO A 438 -29.62 -16.60 9.91
N VAL A 439 -28.93 -17.57 10.50
CA VAL A 439 -27.45 -17.68 10.43
C VAL A 439 -27.00 -17.99 9.01
N LEU A 440 -27.66 -18.94 8.34
CA LEU A 440 -27.38 -19.27 6.95
C LEU A 440 -27.69 -18.09 6.03
N VAL A 441 -28.81 -17.40 6.26
CA VAL A 441 -29.15 -16.16 5.54
C VAL A 441 -28.03 -15.13 5.71
N TYR A 442 -27.56 -14.89 6.94
CA TYR A 442 -26.44 -13.98 7.18
C TYR A 442 -25.18 -14.41 6.44
N LEU A 443 -24.74 -15.67 6.60
CA LEU A 443 -23.50 -16.16 5.97
C LEU A 443 -23.55 -16.06 4.45
N VAL A 444 -24.67 -16.42 3.82
CA VAL A 444 -24.86 -16.32 2.37
C VAL A 444 -24.86 -14.85 1.92
N LEU A 445 -25.55 -13.97 2.64
CA LEU A 445 -25.61 -12.55 2.29
C LEU A 445 -24.26 -11.85 2.49
N THR A 446 -23.57 -12.10 3.61
CA THR A 446 -22.23 -11.56 3.86
C THR A 446 -21.24 -12.05 2.82
N SER A 447 -21.24 -13.36 2.50
CA SER A 447 -20.39 -13.90 1.44
C SER A 447 -20.71 -13.26 0.09
N SER A 448 -22.00 -13.13 -0.26
CA SER A 448 -22.42 -12.47 -1.51
C SER A 448 -21.97 -11.01 -1.57
N ILE A 449 -22.13 -10.26 -0.47
CA ILE A 449 -21.72 -8.85 -0.37
C ILE A 449 -20.21 -8.72 -0.49
N THR A 450 -19.43 -9.54 0.21
CA THR A 450 -17.97 -9.50 0.19
C THR A 450 -17.45 -9.84 -1.20
N ILE A 451 -17.99 -10.87 -1.85
CA ILE A 451 -17.60 -11.26 -3.21
C ILE A 451 -17.96 -10.16 -4.21
N GLN A 452 -19.19 -9.63 -4.16
CA GLN A 452 -19.63 -8.53 -5.04
C GLN A 452 -18.84 -7.24 -4.81
N SER A 453 -18.31 -7.04 -3.61
CA SER A 453 -17.52 -5.87 -3.25
C SER A 453 -16.02 -6.04 -3.52
N GLY A 454 -15.55 -7.23 -3.89
CA GLY A 454 -14.13 -7.59 -4.00
C GLY A 454 -13.25 -6.49 -4.59
N PRO A 455 -13.40 -6.13 -5.89
CA PRO A 455 -12.58 -5.10 -6.54
C PRO A 455 -12.87 -3.68 -6.03
N ARG A 456 -14.08 -3.42 -5.51
CA ARG A 456 -14.49 -2.11 -5.00
C ARG A 456 -13.87 -1.78 -3.64
N ILE A 457 -13.56 -2.76 -2.80
CA ILE A 457 -12.94 -2.56 -1.47
C ILE A 457 -11.57 -1.86 -1.58
N PRO A 458 -10.57 -2.36 -2.34
CA PRO A 458 -9.30 -1.69 -2.49
C PRO A 458 -9.42 -0.37 -3.28
N GLN A 459 -10.32 -0.30 -4.27
CA GLN A 459 -10.62 0.97 -4.95
C GLN A 459 -11.15 2.04 -3.98
N SER A 460 -11.98 1.66 -3.02
CA SER A 460 -12.50 2.58 -1.99
C SER A 460 -11.39 3.13 -1.10
N GLN A 461 -10.38 2.31 -0.77
CA GLN A 461 -9.22 2.78 0.00
C GLN A 461 -8.39 3.77 -0.81
N ARG A 462 -8.09 3.46 -2.08
CA ARG A 462 -7.40 4.38 -3.01
C ARG A 462 -8.17 5.70 -3.20
N TRP A 463 -9.50 5.63 -3.32
CA TRP A 463 -10.35 6.82 -3.38
C TRP A 463 -10.30 7.64 -2.09
N ALA A 464 -10.32 7.00 -0.92
CA ALA A 464 -10.23 7.70 0.36
C ALA A 464 -8.88 8.44 0.50
N GLU A 465 -7.77 7.80 0.14
CA GLU A 465 -6.44 8.43 0.11
C GLU A 465 -6.39 9.61 -0.86
N ARG A 466 -6.86 9.41 -2.09
CA ARG A 466 -6.93 10.48 -3.10
C ARG A 466 -7.78 11.66 -2.64
N MET A 467 -8.92 11.38 -2.03
CA MET A 467 -9.85 12.39 -1.53
C MET A 467 -9.23 13.17 -0.37
N SER A 468 -8.44 12.52 0.48
CA SER A 468 -7.67 13.20 1.54
C SER A 468 -6.66 14.19 0.94
N GLY A 469 -5.95 13.81 -0.12
CA GLY A 469 -5.03 14.71 -0.84
C GLY A 469 -5.74 15.89 -1.52
N GLU A 470 -6.83 15.62 -2.25
CA GLU A 470 -7.62 16.68 -2.90
C GLU A 470 -8.26 17.63 -1.88
N ALA A 471 -8.67 17.13 -0.71
CA ALA A 471 -9.17 17.95 0.39
C ALA A 471 -8.08 18.87 0.96
N GLY A 472 -6.86 18.36 1.14
CA GLY A 472 -5.71 19.16 1.55
C GLY A 472 -5.44 20.29 0.55
N ALA A 473 -5.31 19.95 -0.74
CA ALA A 473 -5.09 20.93 -1.80
C ALA A 473 -6.22 21.96 -1.91
N TYR A 474 -7.47 21.57 -1.69
CA TYR A 474 -8.61 22.49 -1.66
C TYR A 474 -8.54 23.48 -0.49
N LEU A 475 -8.12 23.02 0.70
CA LEU A 475 -7.95 23.87 1.87
C LEU A 475 -6.78 24.83 1.70
N GLU A 476 -5.65 24.37 1.19
CA GLU A 476 -4.48 25.19 0.87
C GLU A 476 -4.78 26.21 -0.23
N GLY A 477 -5.55 25.81 -1.24
CA GLY A 477 -5.97 26.64 -2.37
C GLY A 477 -7.10 27.63 -2.07
N GLN A 478 -7.65 27.66 -0.84
CA GLN A 478 -8.76 28.55 -0.47
C GLN A 478 -8.58 30.02 -0.88
N PRO A 479 -7.39 30.65 -0.68
CA PRO A 479 -7.19 32.04 -1.10
C PRO A 479 -7.37 32.23 -2.61
N VAL A 480 -6.87 31.28 -3.42
CA VAL A 480 -6.99 31.31 -4.89
C VAL A 480 -8.43 31.08 -5.33
N ILE A 481 -9.08 30.07 -4.75
CA ILE A 481 -10.46 29.68 -5.10
C ILE A 481 -11.46 30.81 -4.81
N ARG A 482 -11.26 31.56 -3.71
CA ARG A 482 -12.12 32.71 -3.37
C ARG A 482 -11.98 33.87 -4.34
N VAL A 483 -10.81 34.05 -4.94
CA VAL A 483 -10.52 35.15 -5.88
C VAL A 483 -11.01 34.81 -7.29
N PHE A 484 -10.68 33.61 -7.79
CA PHE A 484 -10.96 33.23 -9.18
C PHE A 484 -12.31 32.50 -9.37
N GLY A 485 -12.87 31.90 -8.32
CA GLY A 485 -14.18 31.24 -8.32
C GLY A 485 -14.31 29.98 -9.19
N GLY A 486 -15.39 29.24 -8.98
CA GLY A 486 -15.87 28.18 -9.89
C GLY A 486 -15.10 26.85 -9.89
N ALA A 487 -15.53 25.93 -10.76
CA ALA A 487 -14.91 24.61 -10.97
C ALA A 487 -13.55 24.67 -11.70
N ALA A 488 -13.21 25.81 -12.29
CA ALA A 488 -11.89 26.06 -12.89
C ALA A 488 -10.80 26.27 -11.83
N ALA A 489 -11.15 26.70 -10.61
CA ALA A 489 -10.21 26.95 -9.53
C ALA A 489 -9.92 25.71 -8.66
N SER A 490 -10.75 24.65 -8.73
CA SER A 490 -10.49 23.39 -8.02
C SER A 490 -11.19 22.18 -8.63
N SER A 491 -10.41 21.10 -8.83
CA SER A 491 -10.92 19.77 -9.20
C SER A 491 -11.69 19.07 -8.09
N PHE A 492 -11.66 19.60 -6.86
CA PHE A 492 -12.17 18.93 -5.66
C PHE A 492 -13.63 18.49 -5.83
N ARG A 493 -14.51 19.38 -6.31
CA ARG A 493 -15.92 19.04 -6.48
C ARG A 493 -16.14 17.91 -7.48
N ARG A 494 -15.47 17.95 -8.64
CA ARG A 494 -15.52 16.87 -9.63
C ARG A 494 -15.04 15.54 -9.06
N ARG A 495 -13.92 15.56 -8.33
CA ARG A 495 -13.35 14.36 -7.68
C ARG A 495 -14.25 13.82 -6.58
N LEU A 496 -14.86 14.70 -5.81
CA LEU A 496 -15.85 14.35 -4.79
C LEU A 496 -17.10 13.73 -5.45
N ASP A 497 -17.58 14.31 -6.55
CA ASP A 497 -18.71 13.77 -7.31
C ASP A 497 -18.38 12.40 -7.89
N GLU A 498 -17.17 12.19 -8.44
CA GLU A 498 -16.67 10.88 -8.89
C GLU A 498 -16.63 9.87 -7.72
N TYR A 499 -16.14 10.28 -6.55
CA TYR A 499 -16.07 9.42 -5.36
C TYR A 499 -17.47 9.06 -4.81
N VAL A 500 -18.37 10.04 -4.71
CA VAL A 500 -19.76 9.83 -4.27
C VAL A 500 -20.51 8.95 -5.28
N ALA A 501 -20.31 9.15 -6.58
CA ALA A 501 -20.88 8.30 -7.62
C ALA A 501 -20.36 6.86 -7.52
N PHE A 502 -19.06 6.68 -7.29
CA PHE A 502 -18.46 5.37 -7.01
C PHE A 502 -19.09 4.70 -5.79
N LEU A 503 -19.20 5.41 -4.66
CA LEU A 503 -19.81 4.88 -3.45
C LEU A 503 -21.29 4.56 -3.66
N ALA A 504 -22.04 5.41 -4.37
CA ALA A 504 -23.44 5.19 -4.66
C ALA A 504 -23.64 3.97 -5.56
N ALA A 505 -22.85 3.84 -6.62
CA ALA A 505 -22.89 2.70 -7.54
C ALA A 505 -22.52 1.39 -6.84
N TRP A 506 -21.61 1.44 -5.85
CA TRP A 506 -21.22 0.26 -5.08
C TRP A 506 -22.22 -0.09 -3.95
N GLN A 507 -22.63 0.88 -3.14
CA GLN A 507 -23.38 0.66 -1.90
C GLN A 507 -24.89 0.57 -2.12
N ARG A 508 -25.48 1.31 -3.07
CA ARG A 508 -26.95 1.30 -3.29
C ARG A 508 -27.47 -0.08 -3.71
N PRO A 509 -26.85 -0.82 -4.66
CA PRO A 509 -27.31 -2.16 -5.02
C PRO A 509 -27.23 -3.16 -3.85
N LEU A 510 -26.33 -2.92 -2.90
CA LEU A 510 -26.13 -3.76 -1.72
C LEU A 510 -27.10 -3.43 -0.58
N ALA A 511 -27.80 -2.29 -0.62
CA ALA A 511 -28.65 -1.81 0.46
C ALA A 511 -29.72 -2.84 0.86
N GLY A 512 -30.43 -3.42 -0.11
CA GLY A 512 -31.45 -4.44 0.15
C GLY A 512 -30.88 -5.70 0.83
N LYS A 513 -29.71 -6.19 0.36
CA LYS A 513 -29.02 -7.33 0.98
C LYS A 513 -28.58 -7.01 2.41
N LYS A 514 -28.06 -5.80 2.65
CA LYS A 514 -27.64 -5.34 3.99
C LYS A 514 -28.83 -5.19 4.94
N THR A 515 -29.95 -4.64 4.48
CA THR A 515 -31.17 -4.53 5.28
C THR A 515 -31.74 -5.90 5.63
N LEU A 516 -31.76 -6.85 4.69
CA LEU A 516 -32.20 -8.22 4.96
C LEU A 516 -31.27 -8.93 5.94
N MET A 517 -29.95 -8.75 5.78
CA MET A 517 -28.94 -9.27 6.70
C MET A 517 -29.15 -8.72 8.11
N ASP A 518 -29.33 -7.40 8.25
CA ASP A 518 -29.62 -6.74 9.53
C ASP A 518 -30.89 -7.33 10.17
N LEU A 519 -32.00 -7.38 9.41
CA LEU A 519 -33.28 -7.91 9.88
C LEU A 519 -33.18 -9.38 10.34
N ALA A 520 -32.45 -10.22 9.59
CA ALA A 520 -32.23 -11.62 9.94
C ALA A 520 -31.49 -11.76 11.28
N THR A 521 -30.58 -10.84 11.60
CA THR A 521 -29.77 -10.87 12.83
C THR A 521 -30.40 -10.18 14.04
N ARG A 522 -31.59 -9.58 13.90
CA ARG A 522 -32.23 -8.90 15.04
C ARG A 522 -32.74 -9.89 16.09
N PRO A 523 -32.62 -9.58 17.40
CA PRO A 523 -33.15 -10.42 18.47
C PRO A 523 -34.65 -10.74 18.33
N SER A 524 -35.43 -9.81 17.77
CA SER A 524 -36.86 -9.99 17.54
C SER A 524 -37.18 -11.08 16.50
N THR A 525 -36.36 -11.20 15.45
CA THR A 525 -36.52 -12.24 14.42
C THR A 525 -36.26 -13.62 15.00
N PHE A 526 -35.20 -13.74 15.82
CA PHE A 526 -34.92 -14.96 16.58
C PHE A 526 -36.05 -15.29 17.55
N LEU A 527 -36.52 -14.31 18.32
CA LEU A 527 -37.63 -14.49 19.26
C LEU A 527 -38.89 -15.01 18.55
N TRP A 528 -39.25 -14.40 17.42
CA TRP A 528 -40.43 -14.79 16.65
C TRP A 528 -40.33 -16.23 16.12
N LEU A 529 -39.18 -16.60 15.55
CA LEU A 529 -38.95 -17.96 15.04
C LEU A 529 -38.99 -19.01 16.16
N ILE A 530 -38.34 -18.71 17.30
CA ILE A 530 -38.31 -19.59 18.47
C ILE A 530 -39.72 -19.76 19.03
N ALA A 531 -40.45 -18.66 19.22
CA ALA A 531 -41.81 -18.71 19.75
C ALA A 531 -42.76 -19.46 18.81
N ALA A 532 -42.70 -19.22 17.50
CA ALA A 532 -43.55 -19.91 16.53
C ALA A 532 -43.26 -21.42 16.47
N ALA A 533 -42.00 -21.81 16.28
CA ALA A 533 -41.61 -23.21 16.21
C ALA A 533 -41.83 -23.95 17.53
N GLY A 534 -41.45 -23.33 18.64
CA GLY A 534 -41.64 -23.86 19.99
C GLY A 534 -43.11 -24.08 20.31
N THR A 535 -43.97 -23.09 20.05
CA THR A 535 -45.43 -23.20 20.31
C THR A 535 -46.06 -24.35 19.51
N LEU A 536 -45.69 -24.51 18.25
CA LEU A 536 -46.15 -25.62 17.40
C LEU A 536 -45.72 -27.00 17.95
N LEU A 537 -44.49 -27.12 18.43
CA LEU A 537 -43.98 -28.37 19.02
C LEU A 537 -44.66 -28.69 20.36
N ILE A 538 -44.89 -27.66 21.18
CA ILE A 538 -45.60 -27.78 22.47
C ILE A 538 -47.06 -28.20 22.23
N ALA A 539 -47.78 -27.48 21.36
CA ALA A 539 -49.17 -27.79 21.04
C ALA A 539 -49.33 -29.20 20.42
N GLY A 540 -48.31 -29.67 19.70
CA GLY A 540 -48.24 -31.02 19.16
C GLY A 540 -47.79 -32.10 20.15
N GLY A 541 -47.54 -31.77 21.42
CA GLY A 541 -47.08 -32.71 22.45
C GLY A 541 -45.67 -33.26 22.23
N ARG A 542 -44.85 -32.59 21.41
CA ARG A 542 -43.50 -33.04 21.02
C ARG A 542 -42.37 -32.39 21.82
N MET A 543 -42.67 -31.37 22.62
CA MET A 543 -41.71 -30.59 23.41
C MET A 543 -42.39 -30.13 24.71
N ASP A 544 -41.68 -30.17 25.83
CA ASP A 544 -42.16 -29.61 27.09
C ASP A 544 -42.05 -28.06 27.03
N PRO A 545 -43.06 -27.29 27.49
CA PRO A 545 -42.96 -25.83 27.57
C PRO A 545 -41.69 -25.31 28.24
N VAL A 546 -41.19 -26.03 29.23
CA VAL A 546 -40.00 -25.63 30.00
C VAL A 546 -38.72 -25.77 29.16
N ASP A 547 -38.69 -26.68 28.19
CA ASP A 547 -37.56 -26.84 27.26
C ASP A 547 -37.40 -25.64 26.31
N LEU A 548 -38.43 -24.77 26.18
CA LEU A 548 -38.38 -23.60 25.32
C LEU A 548 -37.68 -22.40 25.97
N LEU A 549 -37.63 -22.34 27.31
CA LEU A 549 -36.99 -21.27 28.07
C LEU A 549 -35.53 -21.00 27.67
N PRO A 550 -34.64 -22.02 27.55
CA PRO A 550 -33.27 -21.77 27.13
C PRO A 550 -33.18 -21.13 25.73
N PHE A 551 -34.08 -21.48 24.81
CA PHE A 551 -34.12 -20.84 23.50
C PHE A 551 -34.53 -19.37 23.60
N LEU A 552 -35.57 -19.05 24.39
CA LEU A 552 -36.03 -17.66 24.55
C LEU A 552 -34.95 -16.74 25.17
N LEU A 553 -34.21 -17.26 26.15
CA LEU A 553 -33.18 -16.50 26.87
C LEU A 553 -31.86 -16.39 26.10
N LEU A 554 -31.38 -17.50 25.51
CA LEU A 554 -30.07 -17.55 24.87
C LEU A 554 -30.14 -17.40 23.35
N GLY A 555 -31.15 -18.00 22.71
CA GLY A 555 -31.31 -18.01 21.25
C GLY A 555 -31.52 -16.62 20.66
N THR A 556 -32.15 -15.71 21.40
CA THR A 556 -32.37 -14.31 20.98
C THR A 556 -31.09 -13.48 20.91
N THR A 557 -30.04 -13.88 21.64
CA THR A 557 -28.74 -13.18 21.65
C THR A 557 -27.82 -13.58 20.49
N PHE A 558 -28.19 -14.61 19.72
CA PHE A 558 -27.32 -15.22 18.72
C PHE A 558 -26.93 -14.26 17.58
N GLY A 559 -27.89 -13.46 17.09
CA GLY A 559 -27.66 -12.54 15.98
C GLY A 559 -26.60 -11.47 16.27
N ALA A 560 -26.56 -10.91 17.48
CA ALA A 560 -25.56 -9.91 17.87
C ALA A 560 -24.13 -10.49 17.91
N ARG A 561 -23.99 -11.76 18.33
CA ARG A 561 -22.70 -12.46 18.39
C ARG A 561 -22.10 -12.68 17.00
N LEU A 562 -22.95 -12.91 16.00
CA LEU A 562 -22.55 -13.10 14.62
C LEU A 562 -21.91 -11.83 14.02
N LEU A 563 -22.44 -10.64 14.36
CA LEU A 563 -21.83 -9.37 13.99
C LEU A 563 -20.46 -9.16 14.64
N GLY A 564 -20.28 -9.63 15.89
CA GLY A 564 -19.01 -9.52 16.62
C GLY A 564 -17.82 -10.17 15.90
N ILE A 565 -18.05 -11.28 15.17
CA ILE A 565 -17.01 -11.98 14.40
C ILE A 565 -16.41 -11.05 13.33
N ALA A 566 -17.26 -10.30 12.63
CA ALA A 566 -16.83 -9.39 11.56
C ALA A 566 -15.98 -8.24 12.12
N TYR A 567 -16.38 -7.65 13.25
CA TYR A 567 -15.64 -6.57 13.89
C TYR A 567 -14.28 -7.03 14.44
N GLY A 568 -14.23 -8.19 15.12
CA GLY A 568 -12.99 -8.74 15.66
C GLY A 568 -11.96 -9.05 14.56
N LEU A 569 -12.36 -9.76 13.51
CA LEU A 569 -11.50 -10.06 12.35
C LEU A 569 -11.04 -8.79 11.61
N GLY A 570 -11.94 -7.81 11.48
CA GLY A 570 -11.64 -6.52 10.87
C GLY A 570 -10.54 -5.77 11.63
N GLY A 571 -10.64 -5.72 12.95
CA GLY A 571 -9.63 -5.10 13.81
C GLY A 571 -8.28 -5.82 13.77
N ILE A 572 -8.29 -7.16 13.71
CA ILE A 572 -7.05 -7.94 13.55
C ILE A 572 -6.35 -7.55 12.23
N ARG A 573 -7.09 -7.51 11.12
CA ARG A 573 -6.54 -7.15 9.81
C ARG A 573 -5.99 -5.72 9.81
N ALA A 574 -6.74 -4.76 10.33
CA ALA A 574 -6.30 -3.36 10.40
C ALA A 574 -5.03 -3.18 11.25
N GLY A 575 -4.98 -3.82 12.42
CA GLY A 575 -3.81 -3.77 13.30
C GLY A 575 -2.58 -4.46 12.70
N MET A 576 -2.75 -5.56 11.97
CA MET A 576 -1.64 -6.23 11.26
C MET A 576 -1.06 -5.35 10.16
N LEU A 577 -1.90 -4.60 9.42
CA LEU A 577 -1.42 -3.63 8.41
C LEU A 577 -0.68 -2.46 9.06
N ALA A 578 -1.18 -1.93 10.17
CA ALA A 578 -0.50 -0.90 10.95
C ALA A 578 0.86 -1.39 11.48
N ALA A 579 0.92 -2.60 12.04
CA ALA A 579 2.15 -3.23 12.49
C ALA A 579 3.17 -3.41 11.34
N ARG A 580 2.71 -3.76 10.13
CA ARG A 580 3.55 -3.84 8.93
C ARG A 580 4.14 -2.48 8.57
N ARG A 581 3.32 -1.43 8.48
CA ARG A 581 3.79 -0.07 8.16
C ARG A 581 4.81 0.46 9.18
N LEU A 582 4.55 0.24 10.47
CA LEU A 582 5.47 0.61 11.54
C LEU A 582 6.80 -0.13 11.44
N GLN A 583 6.78 -1.45 11.21
CA GLN A 583 8.02 -2.20 11.04
C GLN A 583 8.78 -1.78 9.77
N ASN A 584 8.08 -1.52 8.67
CA ASN A 584 8.70 -1.00 7.45
C ASN A 584 9.40 0.34 7.72
N ALA A 585 8.80 1.24 8.51
CA ALA A 585 9.42 2.49 8.91
C ALA A 585 10.66 2.27 9.81
N PHE A 586 10.65 1.25 10.68
CA PHE A 586 11.83 0.86 11.46
C PHE A 586 12.95 0.24 10.63
N ASP A 587 12.62 -0.46 9.56
CA ASP A 587 13.57 -1.10 8.65
C ASP A 587 14.20 -0.11 7.65
N GLU A 588 13.66 1.10 7.53
CA GLU A 588 14.21 2.14 6.67
C GLU A 588 15.66 2.49 7.08
N PRO A 589 16.61 2.59 6.14
CA PRO A 589 18.01 2.83 6.47
C PRO A 589 18.22 4.20 7.14
N GLU A 590 19.01 4.21 8.20
CA GLU A 590 19.47 5.43 8.88
C GLU A 590 20.76 5.94 8.22
N LEU A 591 21.07 7.23 8.41
CA LEU A 591 22.36 7.79 8.00
C LEU A 591 23.45 7.39 9.00
N GLU A 592 24.05 6.22 8.80
CA GLU A 592 25.15 5.76 9.66
C GLU A 592 26.42 6.60 9.47
N VAL A 593 27.13 6.86 10.57
CA VAL A 593 28.46 7.48 10.53
C VAL A 593 29.48 6.44 10.10
N ARG A 594 30.04 6.59 8.90
CA ARG A 594 31.04 5.66 8.35
C ARG A 594 32.44 6.10 8.75
N ARG A 595 33.23 5.22 9.35
CA ARG A 595 34.66 5.47 9.56
C ARG A 595 35.41 5.38 8.23
N LEU A 596 35.46 6.48 7.51
CA LEU A 596 36.20 6.62 6.26
C LEU A 596 37.48 7.38 6.55
N GLY A 597 38.63 6.79 6.21
CA GLY A 597 39.91 7.50 6.24
C GLY A 597 39.97 8.52 5.10
N GLY A 598 40.48 9.72 5.38
CA GLY A 598 40.69 10.77 4.38
C GLY A 598 41.98 11.54 4.66
N PRO A 599 42.71 11.99 3.62
CA PRO A 599 43.85 12.86 3.81
C PRO A 599 43.39 14.17 4.45
N HIS A 600 44.09 14.59 5.51
CA HIS A 600 43.93 15.90 6.13
C HIS A 600 44.79 16.89 5.34
N GLY A 601 44.24 18.02 4.88
CA GLY A 601 45.05 19.01 4.17
C GLY A 601 44.33 20.14 3.44
N ASP A 602 43.03 20.00 3.13
CA ASP A 602 42.28 21.09 2.50
C ASP A 602 41.89 22.16 3.55
N PRO A 603 41.78 23.44 3.15
CA PRO A 603 41.22 24.47 4.03
C PRO A 603 39.83 24.07 4.55
N PRO A 604 39.49 24.37 5.81
CA PRO A 604 38.35 23.80 6.53
C PRO A 604 36.97 24.03 5.88
N ALA A 605 36.83 25.06 5.03
CA ALA A 605 35.59 25.40 4.33
C ALA A 605 35.57 24.99 2.84
N THR A 606 36.57 24.24 2.36
CA THR A 606 36.61 23.78 0.95
C THR A 606 35.65 22.61 0.77
N VAL A 607 34.78 22.69 -0.24
CA VAL A 607 33.84 21.59 -0.56
C VAL A 607 34.26 20.94 -1.88
N VAL A 608 34.37 19.62 -1.89
CA VAL A 608 34.75 18.85 -3.08
C VAL A 608 33.72 17.74 -3.34
N PHE A 609 33.08 17.80 -4.50
CA PHE A 609 32.33 16.70 -5.10
C PHE A 609 33.30 15.91 -6.00
N ASP A 610 33.49 14.63 -5.72
CA ASP A 610 34.39 13.73 -6.45
C ASP A 610 33.55 12.62 -7.09
N ARG A 611 33.31 12.76 -8.41
CA ARG A 611 32.58 11.79 -9.26
C ARG A 611 31.25 11.32 -8.65
N VAL A 612 30.46 12.28 -8.19
CA VAL A 612 29.22 12.02 -7.47
C VAL A 612 28.15 11.46 -8.41
N GLY A 613 27.55 10.35 -8.02
CA GLY A 613 26.39 9.74 -8.66
C GLY A 613 25.28 9.43 -7.66
N PHE A 614 24.03 9.72 -8.03
CA PHE A 614 22.88 9.52 -7.15
C PHE A 614 21.56 9.41 -7.92
N GLY A 615 20.65 8.57 -7.45
CA GLY A 615 19.24 8.55 -7.83
C GLY A 615 18.33 8.25 -6.64
N TYR A 616 17.13 8.83 -6.60
CA TYR A 616 16.15 8.54 -5.53
C TYR A 616 15.57 7.13 -5.63
N ARG A 617 15.62 6.52 -6.83
CA ARG A 617 15.13 5.17 -7.10
C ARG A 617 16.22 4.34 -7.77
N PRO A 618 16.41 3.07 -7.38
CA PRO A 618 17.40 2.20 -8.00
C PRO A 618 17.24 2.13 -9.52
N GLY A 619 18.32 2.47 -10.25
CA GLY A 619 18.36 2.45 -11.72
C GLY A 619 17.78 3.68 -12.43
N VAL A 620 17.37 4.72 -11.70
CA VAL A 620 16.96 6.01 -12.28
C VAL A 620 17.91 7.12 -11.80
N PRO A 621 19.05 7.33 -12.49
CA PRO A 621 20.07 8.28 -12.04
C PRO A 621 19.63 9.73 -12.26
N VAL A 622 19.74 10.54 -11.21
CA VAL A 622 19.45 11.99 -11.20
C VAL A 622 20.72 12.82 -11.30
N ILE A 623 21.79 12.41 -10.60
CA ILE A 623 23.12 13.00 -10.67
C ILE A 623 24.08 11.99 -11.28
N ARG A 624 24.91 12.41 -12.23
CA ARG A 624 25.76 11.54 -13.05
C ARG A 624 27.18 12.10 -13.13
N ASP A 625 28.11 11.47 -12.44
CA ASP A 625 29.56 11.75 -12.51
C ASP A 625 29.90 13.24 -12.33
N VAL A 626 29.34 13.87 -11.29
CA VAL A 626 29.55 15.29 -11.00
C VAL A 626 30.83 15.48 -10.18
N SER A 627 31.77 16.23 -10.74
CA SER A 627 33.00 16.66 -10.04
C SER A 627 33.08 18.19 -9.96
N LEU A 628 33.07 18.75 -8.76
CA LEU A 628 32.98 20.18 -8.49
C LEU A 628 33.77 20.56 -7.24
N THR A 629 34.40 21.74 -7.24
CA THR A 629 35.07 22.29 -6.06
C THR A 629 34.52 23.68 -5.76
N LEU A 630 34.04 23.89 -4.54
CA LEU A 630 33.78 25.22 -3.99
C LEU A 630 34.97 25.67 -3.16
N ARG A 631 35.52 26.84 -3.50
CA ARG A 631 36.67 27.41 -2.80
C ARG A 631 36.19 28.15 -1.54
N PRO A 632 37.01 28.17 -0.47
CA PRO A 632 36.73 28.96 0.74
C PRO A 632 36.38 30.41 0.41
N GLY A 633 35.31 30.93 1.01
CA GLY A 633 34.92 32.35 0.89
C GLY A 633 34.35 32.75 -0.47
N THR A 634 34.11 31.80 -1.38
CA THR A 634 33.55 32.07 -2.71
C THR A 634 32.08 31.68 -2.81
N VAL A 635 31.35 32.37 -3.70
CA VAL A 635 29.96 32.07 -4.05
C VAL A 635 29.91 31.25 -5.32
N THR A 636 29.40 30.02 -5.24
CA THR A 636 29.12 29.16 -6.38
C THR A 636 27.61 29.07 -6.63
N ALA A 637 27.17 29.43 -7.84
CA ALA A 637 25.78 29.33 -8.26
C ALA A 637 25.52 28.07 -9.10
N LEU A 638 24.47 27.32 -8.77
CA LEU A 638 23.93 26.23 -9.58
C LEU A 638 22.78 26.75 -10.44
N VAL A 639 22.89 26.58 -11.76
CA VAL A 639 21.87 26.99 -12.74
C VAL A 639 21.57 25.86 -13.71
N GLY A 640 20.42 25.92 -14.39
CA GLY A 640 19.98 24.87 -15.31
C GLY A 640 18.46 24.74 -15.37
N PRO A 641 17.91 24.00 -16.36
CA PRO A 641 16.47 23.80 -16.48
C PRO A 641 15.87 23.03 -15.28
N SER A 642 14.55 23.04 -15.15
CA SER A 642 13.87 22.18 -14.16
C SER A 642 14.22 20.70 -14.41
N GLY A 643 14.44 19.94 -13.35
CA GLY A 643 14.86 18.54 -13.44
C GLY A 643 16.35 18.31 -13.73
N SER A 644 17.18 19.35 -13.84
CA SER A 644 18.62 19.18 -14.09
C SER A 644 19.45 18.63 -12.92
N GLY A 645 18.85 18.56 -11.71
CA GLY A 645 19.50 18.03 -10.51
C GLY A 645 20.06 19.07 -9.52
N LYS A 646 19.82 20.39 -9.73
CA LYS A 646 20.32 21.47 -8.83
C LYS A 646 19.98 21.25 -7.36
N SER A 647 18.69 21.13 -7.04
CA SER A 647 18.21 20.95 -5.67
C SER A 647 18.69 19.62 -5.08
N THR A 648 18.80 18.57 -5.90
CA THR A 648 19.36 17.28 -5.49
C THR A 648 20.83 17.41 -5.11
N LEU A 649 21.65 18.09 -5.92
CA LEU A 649 23.08 18.25 -5.64
C LEU A 649 23.33 19.06 -4.35
N ALA A 650 22.54 20.12 -4.12
CA ALA A 650 22.57 20.87 -2.88
C ALA A 650 22.11 20.03 -1.67
N ALA A 651 21.04 19.26 -1.81
CA ALA A 651 20.56 18.35 -0.76
C ALA A 651 21.59 17.26 -0.41
N LEU A 652 22.37 16.78 -1.38
CA LEU A 652 23.46 15.83 -1.14
C LEU A 652 24.61 16.46 -0.33
N LEU A 653 24.93 17.74 -0.54
CA LEU A 653 25.92 18.45 0.28
C LEU A 653 25.45 18.60 1.73
N ALA A 654 24.16 18.86 1.94
CA ALA A 654 23.53 18.85 3.26
C ALA A 654 23.33 17.43 3.83
N ARG A 655 23.75 16.38 3.11
CA ARG A 655 23.56 14.97 3.45
C ARG A 655 22.10 14.60 3.75
N PHE A 656 21.15 15.20 3.02
CA PHE A 656 19.74 14.78 3.09
C PHE A 656 19.55 13.37 2.54
N HIS A 657 20.49 12.93 1.70
CA HIS A 657 20.72 11.56 1.26
C HIS A 657 22.23 11.28 1.20
N ASP A 658 22.62 10.02 1.35
CA ASP A 658 23.99 9.58 1.02
C ASP A 658 24.13 9.40 -0.51
N VAL A 659 25.31 9.71 -1.04
CA VAL A 659 25.65 9.45 -2.45
C VAL A 659 25.76 7.94 -2.72
N GLU A 660 25.32 7.50 -3.90
CA GLU A 660 25.45 6.10 -4.34
C GLU A 660 26.85 5.81 -4.89
N GLN A 661 27.44 6.79 -5.58
CA GLN A 661 28.78 6.72 -6.17
C GLN A 661 29.56 7.99 -5.86
N GLY A 662 30.89 7.86 -5.75
CA GLY A 662 31.78 8.99 -5.44
C GLY A 662 31.80 9.40 -3.97
N ALA A 663 32.18 10.65 -3.73
CA ALA A 663 32.27 11.23 -2.40
C ALA A 663 32.01 12.75 -2.41
N ILE A 664 31.50 13.27 -1.31
CA ILE A 664 31.45 14.71 -1.02
C ILE A 664 32.31 14.96 0.21
N ARG A 665 33.28 15.87 0.12
CA ARG A 665 34.24 16.17 1.19
C ARG A 665 34.17 17.64 1.58
N ILE A 666 34.32 17.92 2.88
CA ILE A 666 34.43 19.26 3.45
C ILE A 666 35.73 19.33 4.25
N GLY A 667 36.64 20.22 3.86
CA GLY A 667 37.98 20.30 4.46
C GLY A 667 38.76 18.98 4.36
N GLY A 668 38.56 18.23 3.26
CA GLY A 668 39.18 16.92 3.02
C GLY A 668 38.47 15.73 3.67
N GLN A 669 37.52 15.97 4.58
CA GLN A 669 36.77 14.92 5.28
C GLN A 669 35.46 14.57 4.56
N ASP A 670 35.21 13.28 4.29
CA ASP A 670 33.96 12.83 3.67
C ASP A 670 32.77 13.08 4.61
N ILE A 671 31.69 13.68 4.10
CA ILE A 671 30.49 14.01 4.89
C ILE A 671 29.83 12.77 5.52
N ARG A 672 30.04 11.58 4.93
CA ARG A 672 29.55 10.30 5.48
C ARG A 672 30.25 9.88 6.77
N SER A 673 31.42 10.46 7.04
CA SER A 673 32.18 10.24 8.26
C SER A 673 31.87 11.21 9.40
N LEU A 674 31.02 12.21 9.14
CA LEU A 674 30.58 13.18 10.13
C LEU A 674 29.28 12.72 10.79
N SER A 675 29.15 12.95 12.10
CA SER A 675 27.86 12.95 12.76
C SER A 675 26.99 14.12 12.29
N ALA A 676 25.68 14.07 12.58
CA ALA A 676 24.76 15.16 12.22
C ALA A 676 25.19 16.50 12.86
N ASP A 677 25.58 16.48 14.14
CA ASP A 677 26.02 17.67 14.86
C ASP A 677 27.29 18.26 14.23
N GLU A 678 28.30 17.43 13.91
CA GLU A 678 29.53 17.90 13.25
C GLU A 678 29.27 18.43 11.84
N LEU A 679 28.38 17.79 11.07
CA LEU A 679 28.04 18.22 9.73
C LEU A 679 27.30 19.56 9.74
N TYR A 680 26.25 19.69 10.56
CA TYR A 680 25.41 20.89 10.58
C TYR A 680 26.04 22.07 11.35
N ALA A 681 27.07 21.82 12.17
CA ALA A 681 27.97 22.87 12.64
C ALA A 681 28.89 23.42 11.52
N ARG A 682 29.12 22.65 10.45
CA ARG A 682 29.93 23.06 9.29
C ARG A 682 29.09 23.57 8.13
N VAL A 683 27.89 23.01 7.94
CA VAL A 683 27.00 23.27 6.80
C VAL A 683 25.65 23.80 7.29
N GLY A 684 25.42 25.08 7.07
CA GLY A 684 24.11 25.70 7.24
C GLY A 684 23.34 25.69 5.93
N PHE A 685 22.01 25.73 6.03
CA PHE A 685 21.15 25.85 4.87
C PHE A 685 19.93 26.73 5.15
N VAL A 686 19.53 27.51 4.15
CA VAL A 686 18.29 28.29 4.13
C VAL A 686 17.47 27.79 2.94
N LEU A 687 16.41 27.05 3.24
CA LEU A 687 15.52 26.45 2.25
C LEU A 687 14.43 27.44 1.83
N GLN A 688 13.82 27.18 0.67
CA GLN A 688 12.68 27.92 0.15
C GLN A 688 11.49 27.93 1.13
N GLU A 689 11.15 26.79 1.72
CA GLU A 689 10.09 26.68 2.72
C GLU A 689 10.64 26.79 4.13
N THR A 690 10.35 27.89 4.79
CA THR A 690 10.86 28.20 6.13
C THR A 690 10.05 27.50 7.21
N GLN A 691 10.72 26.73 8.08
CA GLN A 691 10.09 26.08 9.22
C GLN A 691 10.40 26.81 10.53
N LEU A 692 9.33 27.14 11.26
CA LEU A 692 9.38 27.69 12.62
C LEU A 692 8.87 26.64 13.59
N VAL A 693 9.59 26.47 14.70
CA VAL A 693 9.19 25.56 15.77
C VAL A 693 8.27 26.27 16.74
N HIS A 694 7.40 25.51 17.41
CA HIS A 694 6.56 26.06 18.47
C HIS A 694 7.45 26.53 19.64
N GLY A 695 7.55 27.84 19.82
CA GLY A 695 8.44 28.47 20.79
C GLY A 695 8.48 29.98 20.60
N THR A 696 9.21 30.70 21.46
CA THR A 696 9.35 32.16 21.32
C THR A 696 10.13 32.54 20.07
N VAL A 697 10.05 33.80 19.64
CA VAL A 697 10.91 34.35 18.60
C VAL A 697 12.39 34.16 18.96
N ALA A 698 12.78 34.46 20.21
CA ALA A 698 14.14 34.25 20.70
C ALA A 698 14.58 32.78 20.59
N GLN A 699 13.75 31.84 21.03
CA GLN A 699 14.04 30.39 20.92
C GLN A 699 14.17 29.93 19.47
N ASN A 700 13.39 30.50 18.55
CA ASN A 700 13.49 30.18 17.14
C ASN A 700 14.77 30.72 16.49
N ILE A 701 15.27 31.90 16.91
CA ILE A 701 16.55 32.44 16.42
C ILE A 701 17.71 31.65 17.02
N ALA A 702 17.66 31.37 18.33
CA ALA A 702 18.66 30.61 19.07
C ALA A 702 18.62 29.09 18.85
N LEU A 703 17.82 28.59 17.89
CA LEU A 703 17.57 27.16 17.73
C LEU A 703 18.86 26.35 17.49
N ALA A 704 19.83 26.92 16.77
CA ALA A 704 21.13 26.29 16.50
C ALA A 704 22.15 26.51 17.62
N VAL A 705 21.95 27.53 18.47
CA VAL A 705 22.84 27.90 19.57
C VAL A 705 21.97 28.25 20.79
N PRO A 706 21.41 27.24 21.51
CA PRO A 706 20.43 27.47 22.56
C PRO A 706 20.93 28.35 23.72
N ASP A 707 22.24 28.35 23.94
CA ASP A 707 22.92 29.12 24.98
C ASP A 707 23.27 30.56 24.54
N ALA A 708 22.81 31.00 23.36
CA ALA A 708 23.07 32.35 22.87
C ALA A 708 22.49 33.41 23.81
N THR A 709 23.31 34.42 24.13
CA THR A 709 22.87 35.56 24.95
C THR A 709 21.84 36.40 24.21
N ALA A 710 21.00 37.13 24.95
CA ALA A 710 20.02 38.06 24.36
C ALA A 710 20.68 39.07 23.40
N ALA A 711 21.89 39.53 23.71
CA ALA A 711 22.65 40.45 22.85
C ALA A 711 23.05 39.82 21.51
N GLN A 712 23.45 38.54 21.51
CA GLN A 712 23.78 37.80 20.28
C GLN A 712 22.54 37.55 19.43
N ILE A 713 21.42 37.17 20.06
CA ILE A 713 20.12 37.00 19.38
C ILE A 713 19.69 38.32 18.73
N GLU A 714 19.83 39.44 19.45
CA GLU A 714 19.49 40.75 18.93
C GLU A 714 20.40 41.18 17.76
N ALA A 715 21.71 40.96 17.88
CA ALA A 715 22.66 41.25 16.81
C ALA A 715 22.30 40.48 15.53
N ALA A 716 22.06 39.17 15.64
CA ALA A 716 21.65 38.34 14.51
C ALA A 716 20.31 38.82 13.89
N ALA A 717 19.34 39.21 14.72
CA ALA A 717 18.07 39.75 14.24
C ALA A 717 18.21 41.10 13.52
N ARG A 718 19.14 41.96 13.98
CA ARG A 718 19.46 43.22 13.31
C ARG A 718 20.15 42.97 11.97
N GLU A 719 21.11 42.06 11.93
CA GLU A 719 21.78 41.70 10.68
C GLU A 719 20.81 41.13 9.65
N ALA A 720 19.87 40.29 10.09
CA ALA A 720 18.81 39.74 9.24
C ALA A 720 17.66 40.72 8.93
N GLN A 721 17.75 41.97 9.38
CA GLN A 721 16.73 43.01 9.16
C GLN A 721 15.34 42.65 9.69
N ILE A 722 15.24 41.89 10.80
CA ILE A 722 13.95 41.50 11.40
C ILE A 722 13.72 42.09 12.80
N HIS A 723 14.75 42.64 13.45
CA HIS A 723 14.66 43.22 14.80
C HIS A 723 13.47 44.18 14.98
N ASP A 724 13.35 45.20 14.13
CA ASP A 724 12.29 46.22 14.27
C ASP A 724 10.89 45.61 14.14
N ARG A 725 10.75 44.57 13.31
CA ARG A 725 9.49 43.85 13.18
C ARG A 725 9.18 43.02 14.43
N ILE A 726 10.19 42.37 15.02
CA ILE A 726 10.07 41.62 16.26
C ILE A 726 9.61 42.54 17.39
N MET A 727 10.20 43.72 17.52
CA MET A 727 9.83 44.71 18.55
C MET A 727 8.40 45.25 18.40
N ARG A 728 7.80 45.15 17.20
CA ARG A 728 6.38 45.49 16.95
C ARG A 728 5.42 44.35 17.30
N LEU A 729 5.92 43.15 17.62
CA LEU A 729 5.06 42.07 18.11
C LEU A 729 4.62 42.36 19.56
N PRO A 730 3.45 41.87 20.01
CA PRO A 730 2.91 42.18 21.33
C PRO A 730 3.86 41.90 22.51
N GLN A 731 4.74 40.90 22.37
CA GLN A 731 5.69 40.48 23.42
C GLN A 731 7.14 40.54 22.93
N GLY A 732 7.43 41.28 21.84
CA GLY A 732 8.79 41.36 21.30
C GLY A 732 9.37 39.98 20.98
N TYR A 733 10.59 39.72 21.49
CA TYR A 733 11.29 38.44 21.36
C TYR A 733 10.64 37.26 22.10
N ASP A 734 9.80 37.53 23.10
CA ASP A 734 9.09 36.49 23.86
C ASP A 734 7.78 36.07 23.20
N THR A 735 7.42 36.71 22.08
CA THR A 735 6.22 36.37 21.31
C THR A 735 6.26 34.89 20.90
N MET A 736 5.22 34.15 21.28
CA MET A 736 5.08 32.74 20.92
C MET A 736 4.76 32.59 19.43
N LEU A 737 5.56 31.81 18.73
CA LEU A 737 5.34 31.42 17.34
C LEU A 737 4.69 30.02 17.33
N GLY A 738 3.61 29.87 16.59
CA GLY A 738 2.89 28.60 16.39
C GLY A 738 2.49 28.40 14.92
N ALA A 739 1.65 27.39 14.65
CA ALA A 739 1.24 27.01 13.29
C ALA A 739 0.54 28.13 12.47
N GLY A 740 0.08 29.18 13.14
CA GLY A 740 -0.51 30.38 12.53
C GLY A 740 0.20 31.67 12.93
N SER A 741 1.54 31.68 12.99
CA SER A 741 2.29 32.90 13.31
C SER A 741 1.84 34.07 12.42
N GLY A 742 1.51 35.23 13.00
CA GLY A 742 1.13 36.45 12.28
C GLY A 742 2.28 37.13 11.52
N LEU A 743 3.24 36.33 11.03
CA LEU A 743 4.40 36.74 10.26
C LEU A 743 4.15 36.50 8.76
N SER A 744 4.52 37.47 7.93
CA SER A 744 4.50 37.30 6.46
C SER A 744 5.54 36.26 6.01
N GLY A 745 5.48 35.83 4.74
CA GLY A 745 6.50 34.92 4.18
C GLY A 745 7.93 35.49 4.29
N GLY A 746 8.13 36.75 3.89
CA GLY A 746 9.43 37.42 3.98
C GLY A 746 9.92 37.66 5.41
N GLU A 747 8.99 37.87 6.36
CA GLU A 747 9.34 37.96 7.79
C GLU A 747 9.82 36.61 8.35
N ARG A 748 9.14 35.51 8.00
CA ARG A 748 9.56 34.15 8.37
C ARG A 748 10.93 33.81 7.79
N GLN A 749 11.18 34.21 6.54
CA GLN A 749 12.47 34.01 5.88
C GLN A 749 13.59 34.78 6.56
N ARG A 750 13.40 36.07 6.87
CA ARG A 750 14.40 36.84 7.63
C ARG A 750 14.64 36.27 9.02
N LEU A 751 13.63 35.74 9.70
CA LEU A 751 13.81 35.06 10.99
C LEU A 751 14.66 33.79 10.84
N THR A 752 14.48 32.99 9.78
CA THR A 752 15.38 31.86 9.50
C THR A 752 16.79 32.30 9.07
N ILE A 753 16.94 33.45 8.41
CA ILE A 753 18.24 34.03 8.11
C ILE A 753 18.93 34.45 9.42
N ALA A 754 18.24 35.07 10.37
CA ALA A 754 18.78 35.38 11.69
C ALA A 754 19.31 34.12 12.41
N ARG A 755 18.56 33.01 12.33
CA ARG A 755 19.00 31.69 12.83
C ARG A 755 20.30 31.22 12.15
N ALA A 756 20.39 31.35 10.83
CA ALA A 756 21.58 30.95 10.06
C ALA A 756 22.80 31.87 10.28
N ILE A 757 22.57 33.16 10.54
CA ILE A 757 23.61 34.12 10.94
C ILE A 757 24.19 33.68 12.29
N LEU A 758 23.31 33.46 13.28
CA LEU A 758 23.71 33.07 14.63
C LEU A 758 24.43 31.71 14.68
N ALA A 759 24.04 30.77 13.82
CA ALA A 759 24.71 29.47 13.70
C ALA A 759 26.14 29.55 13.14
N ASP A 760 26.48 30.63 12.43
CA ASP A 760 27.80 30.95 11.89
C ASP A 760 28.57 29.78 11.22
N THR A 761 27.88 29.09 10.30
CA THR A 761 28.44 27.93 9.61
C THR A 761 29.40 28.34 8.47
N PRO A 762 30.56 27.67 8.30
CA PRO A 762 31.55 28.01 7.27
C PRO A 762 31.11 27.68 5.84
N VAL A 763 30.21 26.71 5.66
CA VAL A 763 29.59 26.38 4.38
C VAL A 763 28.10 26.68 4.47
N LEU A 764 27.56 27.37 3.46
CA LEU A 764 26.16 27.78 3.44
C LEU A 764 25.49 27.37 2.13
N ILE A 765 24.32 26.76 2.22
CA ILE A 765 23.47 26.41 1.08
C ILE A 765 22.26 27.33 1.07
N LEU A 766 22.01 28.00 -0.06
CA LEU A 766 20.88 28.90 -0.24
C LEU A 766 20.00 28.42 -1.38
N ASP A 767 18.71 28.21 -1.11
CA ASP A 767 17.71 27.94 -2.12
C ASP A 767 16.89 29.21 -2.39
N GLU A 768 17.13 29.85 -3.53
CA GLU A 768 16.63 31.20 -3.79
C GLU A 768 15.12 31.21 -4.08
N ALA A 769 14.34 31.77 -3.14
CA ALA A 769 12.90 31.96 -3.29
C ALA A 769 12.47 33.40 -3.04
N THR A 770 12.75 34.30 -3.98
CA THR A 770 12.20 35.68 -3.99
C THR A 770 10.83 35.76 -4.68
N ALA A 771 10.10 34.64 -4.81
CA ALA A 771 8.88 34.58 -5.61
C ALA A 771 7.57 35.05 -4.90
N PHE A 772 7.60 35.33 -3.58
CA PHE A 772 6.37 35.59 -2.80
C PHE A 772 6.46 36.75 -1.79
N ALA A 773 7.49 37.57 -1.87
CA ALA A 773 7.63 38.75 -1.01
C ALA A 773 7.05 39.99 -1.70
N ASP A 774 6.39 40.86 -0.93
CA ASP A 774 6.19 42.24 -1.36
C ASP A 774 7.57 42.89 -1.67
N PRO A 775 7.66 43.88 -2.57
CA PRO A 775 8.95 44.44 -3.00
C PRO A 775 9.82 44.96 -1.85
N GLU A 776 9.21 45.46 -0.77
CA GLU A 776 9.92 45.91 0.44
C GLU A 776 10.54 44.71 1.20
N SER A 777 9.76 43.65 1.41
CA SER A 777 10.25 42.40 1.99
C SER A 777 11.33 41.74 1.14
N GLU A 778 11.23 41.77 -0.19
CA GLU A 778 12.26 41.23 -1.10
C GLU A 778 13.60 41.96 -0.91
N TYR A 779 13.56 43.30 -0.87
CA TYR A 779 14.75 44.11 -0.62
C TYR A 779 15.40 43.78 0.73
N LEU A 780 14.61 43.68 1.80
CA LEU A 780 15.12 43.38 3.14
C LEU A 780 15.67 41.95 3.26
N VAL A 781 15.06 40.98 2.57
CA VAL A 781 15.59 39.60 2.48
C VAL A 781 16.92 39.58 1.73
N GLN A 782 17.04 40.28 0.59
CA GLN A 782 18.30 40.35 -0.15
C GLN A 782 19.41 41.01 0.68
N GLN A 783 19.10 42.07 1.43
CA GLN A 783 20.06 42.70 2.33
C GLN A 783 20.54 41.75 3.43
N ALA A 784 19.64 40.94 3.98
CA ALA A 784 19.96 39.91 4.97
C ALA A 784 20.86 38.81 4.36
N LEU A 785 20.54 38.32 3.15
CA LEU A 785 21.35 37.33 2.43
C LEU A 785 22.75 37.86 2.09
N ASN A 786 22.87 39.12 1.67
CA ASN A 786 24.16 39.77 1.38
C ASN A 786 25.08 39.89 2.62
N ARG A 787 24.51 39.88 3.83
CA ARG A 787 25.27 39.84 5.08
C ARG A 787 25.63 38.42 5.45
N LEU A 788 24.66 37.51 5.37
CA LEU A 788 24.83 36.09 5.67
C LEU A 788 25.90 35.40 4.78
N THR A 789 26.09 35.85 3.54
CA THR A 789 27.01 35.23 2.57
C THR A 789 28.47 35.68 2.70
N ARG A 790 28.78 36.67 3.56
CA ARG A 790 30.15 37.20 3.68
C ARG A 790 31.07 36.19 4.36
N GLU A 791 32.30 36.09 3.84
CA GLU A 791 33.40 35.29 4.42
C GLU A 791 33.11 33.77 4.57
N ARG A 792 32.11 33.26 3.84
CA ARG A 792 31.68 31.85 3.87
C ARG A 792 31.77 31.23 2.48
N THR A 793 31.90 29.90 2.43
CA THR A 793 31.73 29.15 1.18
C THR A 793 30.23 29.01 0.91
N VAL A 794 29.73 29.58 -0.19
CA VAL A 794 28.28 29.60 -0.46
C VAL A 794 27.96 28.79 -1.71
N LEU A 795 27.00 27.88 -1.59
CA LEU A 795 26.34 27.21 -2.71
C LEU A 795 24.92 27.77 -2.87
N VAL A 796 24.65 28.48 -3.95
CA VAL A 796 23.34 29.07 -4.23
C VAL A 796 22.65 28.29 -5.35
N ILE A 797 21.40 27.86 -5.15
CA ILE A 797 20.53 27.41 -6.24
C ILE A 797 19.84 28.64 -6.81
N ALA A 798 20.19 29.03 -8.04
CA ALA A 798 19.61 30.21 -8.66
C ALA A 798 18.36 29.83 -9.46
N HIS A 799 17.26 30.52 -9.18
CA HIS A 799 16.06 30.49 -10.02
C HIS A 799 15.98 31.70 -10.94
N ARG A 800 16.70 32.78 -10.61
CA ARG A 800 16.81 34.01 -11.40
C ARG A 800 18.27 34.23 -11.75
N LEU A 801 18.61 34.22 -13.05
CA LEU A 801 20.02 34.35 -13.44
C LEU A 801 20.62 35.73 -13.07
N HIS A 802 19.82 36.79 -12.98
CA HIS A 802 20.33 38.13 -12.67
C HIS A 802 20.91 38.25 -11.25
N THR A 803 20.47 37.42 -10.30
CA THR A 803 20.92 37.47 -8.91
C THR A 803 22.28 36.79 -8.70
N ILE A 804 22.73 36.00 -9.68
CA ILE A 804 24.01 35.26 -9.63
C ILE A 804 25.08 35.79 -10.58
N THR A 805 24.85 36.96 -11.19
CA THR A 805 25.81 37.64 -12.08
C THR A 805 27.15 37.95 -11.40
N ARG A 806 27.13 38.11 -10.08
CA ARG A 806 28.31 38.38 -9.23
C ARG A 806 28.89 37.13 -8.57
N ALA A 807 28.40 35.93 -8.90
CA ALA A 807 28.96 34.71 -8.34
C ALA A 807 30.39 34.50 -8.86
N ASP A 808 31.31 34.14 -7.97
CA ASP A 808 32.71 33.82 -8.34
C ASP A 808 32.79 32.63 -9.28
N GLN A 809 31.77 31.76 -9.24
CA GLN A 809 31.66 30.58 -10.08
C GLN A 809 30.20 30.24 -10.36
N ILE A 810 29.88 29.99 -11.61
CA ILE A 810 28.57 29.50 -12.05
C ILE A 810 28.75 28.11 -12.64
N VAL A 811 27.89 27.18 -12.25
CA VAL A 811 27.88 25.78 -12.71
C VAL A 811 26.52 25.50 -13.33
N VAL A 812 26.53 25.21 -14.63
CA VAL A 812 25.33 24.86 -15.40
C VAL A 812 25.14 23.36 -15.36
N LEU A 813 24.04 22.90 -14.77
CA LEU A 813 23.62 21.50 -14.76
C LEU A 813 22.62 21.22 -15.88
N ASP A 814 22.82 20.13 -16.60
CA ASP A 814 21.88 19.60 -17.60
C ASP A 814 21.84 18.07 -17.52
N GLU A 815 20.64 17.50 -17.44
CA GLU A 815 20.42 16.05 -17.29
C GLU A 815 21.31 15.35 -16.23
N GLY A 816 21.56 16.02 -15.11
CA GLY A 816 22.34 15.48 -14.00
C GLY A 816 23.86 15.57 -14.16
N ARG A 817 24.36 16.24 -15.20
CA ARG A 817 25.80 16.46 -15.46
C ARG A 817 26.13 17.96 -15.46
N ILE A 818 27.40 18.29 -15.21
CA ILE A 818 27.91 19.65 -15.42
C ILE A 818 28.08 19.85 -16.93
N ALA A 819 27.30 20.77 -17.51
CA ALA A 819 27.42 21.16 -18.91
C ALA A 819 28.50 22.24 -19.09
N GLU A 820 28.50 23.25 -18.21
CA GLU A 820 29.38 24.41 -18.31
C GLU A 820 29.77 24.92 -16.92
N ARG A 821 30.93 25.59 -16.83
CA ARG A 821 31.45 26.18 -15.60
C ARG A 821 32.31 27.40 -15.94
N GLY A 822 32.09 28.51 -15.26
CA GLY A 822 32.83 29.76 -15.45
C GLY A 822 32.20 30.93 -14.70
N THR A 823 32.70 32.14 -14.96
CA THR A 823 32.04 33.39 -14.51
C THR A 823 30.86 33.75 -15.43
N HIS A 824 30.06 34.74 -15.04
CA HIS A 824 28.93 35.23 -15.85
C HIS A 824 29.37 35.62 -17.28
N ASP A 825 30.41 36.45 -17.37
CA ASP A 825 30.89 36.98 -18.65
C ASP A 825 31.52 35.89 -19.53
N GLU A 826 32.26 34.95 -18.92
CA GLU A 826 32.85 33.79 -19.62
C GLU A 826 31.75 32.90 -20.24
N LEU A 827 30.70 32.62 -19.48
CA LEU A 827 29.61 31.74 -19.92
C LEU A 827 28.69 32.42 -20.95
N LEU A 828 28.54 33.74 -20.91
CA LEU A 828 27.87 34.49 -21.98
C LEU A 828 28.70 34.49 -23.26
N ALA A 829 30.01 34.69 -23.16
CA ALA A 829 30.90 34.69 -24.32
C ALA A 829 30.99 33.31 -25.01
N ALA A 830 30.83 32.22 -24.25
CA ALA A 830 30.89 30.84 -24.74
C ALA A 830 29.70 30.41 -25.62
N ASP A 831 28.66 31.24 -25.77
CA ASP A 831 27.43 30.97 -26.54
C ASP A 831 26.75 29.62 -26.25
N GLY A 832 26.81 29.25 -24.99
CA GLY A 832 26.48 27.92 -24.49
C GLY A 832 25.05 27.75 -23.97
N ARG A 833 24.84 26.72 -23.15
CA ARG A 833 23.59 26.44 -22.43
C ARG A 833 23.23 27.59 -21.50
N TYR A 834 24.22 28.20 -20.83
CA TYR A 834 24.05 29.37 -20.00
C TYR A 834 23.44 30.55 -20.76
N ARG A 835 24.00 30.89 -21.93
CA ARG A 835 23.50 32.00 -22.76
C ARG A 835 22.06 31.77 -23.20
N ARG A 836 21.71 30.56 -23.63
CA ARG A 836 20.32 30.22 -23.97
C ARG A 836 19.37 30.43 -22.79
N LEU A 837 19.78 30.04 -21.57
CA LEU A 837 18.98 30.27 -20.35
C LEU A 837 18.88 31.77 -20.03
N TRP A 838 19.96 32.52 -20.21
CA TRP A 838 20.01 33.96 -20.00
C TRP A 838 19.07 34.73 -20.94
N ASP A 839 19.15 34.45 -22.24
CA ASP A 839 18.36 35.11 -23.28
C ASP A 839 16.87 34.81 -23.12
N THR A 840 16.53 33.56 -22.76
CA THR A 840 15.15 33.16 -22.46
C THR A 840 14.60 33.91 -21.25
N GLY A 841 15.43 34.10 -20.20
CA GLY A 841 15.05 34.81 -18.99
C GLY A 841 14.90 36.33 -19.16
N HIS A 842 15.48 36.92 -20.20
CA HIS A 842 15.41 38.36 -20.47
C HIS A 842 14.31 38.76 -21.46
N GLY A 843 13.60 37.80 -22.07
CA GLY A 843 12.51 38.07 -22.99
C GLY A 843 12.97 38.90 -24.19
N SER A 844 13.19 38.24 -25.32
CA SER A 844 13.13 38.93 -26.61
C SER A 844 11.80 39.68 -26.69
N ALA A 845 11.83 41.01 -26.71
CA ALA A 845 10.74 41.80 -27.23
C ALA A 845 10.57 41.41 -28.69
N VAL A 846 9.70 40.43 -28.96
CA VAL A 846 9.24 40.14 -30.32
C VAL A 846 8.56 41.42 -30.81
N PRO A 847 9.06 42.07 -31.88
CA PRO A 847 8.31 43.16 -32.49
C PRO A 847 7.00 42.55 -32.98
N ALA A 848 5.88 43.14 -32.56
CA ALA A 848 4.56 42.74 -33.02
C ALA A 848 4.52 42.81 -34.55
N ALA A 849 4.71 41.66 -35.21
CA ALA A 849 4.48 41.53 -36.62
C ALA A 849 2.97 41.64 -36.85
N ALA A 850 2.61 42.60 -37.68
CA ALA A 850 1.24 42.95 -38.05
C ALA A 850 0.43 41.70 -38.46
N ALA A 851 -0.54 41.33 -37.63
CA ALA A 851 -1.66 40.51 -38.06
C ALA A 851 -2.73 41.46 -38.63
N GLY A 852 -2.59 41.77 -39.91
CA GLY A 852 -3.69 42.25 -40.72
C GLY A 852 -4.64 41.11 -41.10
N GLU A 853 -5.92 41.49 -41.13
CA GLU A 853 -7.02 40.97 -41.95
C GLU A 853 -7.87 39.75 -41.50
N SER A 854 -9.13 40.13 -41.21
CA SER A 854 -10.41 39.45 -41.53
C SER A 854 -10.71 38.15 -40.76
N VAL A 855 -11.89 37.98 -40.14
CA VAL A 855 -13.20 37.90 -40.81
C VAL A 855 -14.32 38.43 -39.89
N ARG A 856 -15.27 39.13 -40.52
CA ARG A 856 -16.55 39.59 -39.96
C ARG A 856 -17.55 38.47 -39.76
#